data_AF-A0A1M7MCD3-F1
#
_entry.id   AF-A0A1M7MCD3-F1
#
_cell.length_a   1.000
_cell.length_b   1.000
_cell.length_c   1.000
_cell.angle_alpha   90.00
_cell.angle_beta   90.00
_cell.angle_gamma   90.00
#
_symmetry.space_group_name_H-M   'P 1'
#
loop_
_entity.id
_entity.type
_entity.pdbx_description
1 polymer ?
#
loop_
_entity_poly.entity_id
_entity_poly.type
_entity_poly.pdbx_seq_one_letter_code
_entity_poly.pdbx_strand_id
1 'polypeptide(L)'
;MGIFDFTKTPPALSRDWKVFQQFVGNIGAFTYIAKEKAAYLDSAACHMLGCPSEKINEFEFFNLLEMISKNPVEGQKHIYKYTDGNVTRYIKMNIYESSDEWLGFVQDFTRQISEYNDRQAFVEYDPITRLPSYPSFSQKIKKILPDVQHACLATIYINGIDKLGSYLTVDNTNSCITSVAEALKSFASDMLIIGSKSNYEICVFFRECDKMSIYNILNSMDEAVQNCILTDDFGEIIDISDKSHISLSIGCASYPEEASDFNMLVNYSEFALFEARTDKRAVINWFSEENYVREKDSYRNAQTYSRIVQENLLTYYLQPIVETQTGEIVAYEALMRTVGDIKMAPKQILKIGEAQNNLYAIEKLTFFNTMKLLSDNQQIFEKRKLFINCLPNHLLTDEDFNELYLTYGELLEKTVIEIVEESAATAKGIETLKKRCGFAHAMLAIDDYGTGYSNSSNLLHYSPDYIKIDRSLISDIHNDLKKQQLVTSVIEFCHENQLKSLAEGVETVQELKTVIRLGVDLIQGYYTSKPKPLFLNSISSDIKDEIIKTNLESRPDGVKKIYAAQNDTEIDLLKLALEKYTDIHVYQSKLTIVGDPDKPVKMNISVMDNHSCELTLKNVNMISGNSKPTITVGEYARLVLTVVKNNKLSYSGIYVPMGSQFELNGKGNLSIDCYASEGIGIGNDYDHGYGDITIDFGGTLEIISNSVESLCIGGGYNDDDSDIKLVSGKVRLFMYSHNGLGIGSFNGDANIDIGENCSLDMNMSGIKIAGIGSCKGIATISSSADINMSCTGAQAVGIGVLEDGEGSIYIKNGKINMKMRSGKNSCIGAIKGSVNTKIKNADITIDSEGDEVTGIGDALGTGNVTIIDSQVSMVVNAGNPKDIGTESGDVQIQNSNVSSLVNNKRTTYANN
;
A
#
# COMPACT_ATOMS: atom_id res chain seq x y z
N MET A 1 -29.57 -5.28 -3.39
CA MET A 1 -30.93 -5.75 -3.78
C MET A 1 -31.95 -4.98 -2.95
N GLY A 2 -32.96 -4.36 -3.59
CA GLY A 2 -34.06 -3.69 -2.88
C GLY A 2 -35.03 -4.71 -2.32
N ILE A 3 -35.37 -4.63 -1.04
CA ILE A 3 -36.29 -5.57 -0.36
C ILE A 3 -37.73 -5.25 -0.67
N PHE A 4 -38.05 -3.95 -0.67
CA PHE A 4 -39.30 -3.43 -1.18
C PHE A 4 -39.06 -2.81 -2.55
N ASP A 5 -39.93 -3.14 -3.48
CA ASP A 5 -40.10 -2.49 -4.76
C ASP A 5 -40.94 -1.22 -4.54
N PHE A 6 -40.23 -0.12 -4.27
CA PHE A 6 -40.82 1.20 -4.02
C PHE A 6 -41.43 1.84 -5.28
N THR A 7 -41.29 1.21 -6.46
CA THR A 7 -41.98 1.67 -7.68
C THR A 7 -43.47 1.28 -7.70
N LYS A 8 -43.91 0.44 -6.75
CA LYS A 8 -45.30 0.03 -6.56
C LYS A 8 -45.91 0.75 -5.35
N THR A 9 -47.21 1.01 -5.41
CA THR A 9 -47.96 1.64 -4.33
C THR A 9 -49.16 0.77 -3.95
N PRO A 10 -49.16 0.10 -2.78
CA PRO A 10 -48.12 0.14 -1.74
C PRO A 10 -46.81 -0.57 -2.16
N PRO A 11 -45.66 -0.23 -1.52
CA PRO A 11 -44.39 -0.91 -1.76
C PRO A 11 -44.56 -2.42 -1.61
N ALA A 12 -44.15 -3.18 -2.63
CA ALA A 12 -44.33 -4.63 -2.65
C ALA A 12 -42.99 -5.34 -2.45
N LEU A 13 -42.97 -6.49 -1.78
CA LEU A 13 -41.74 -7.26 -1.61
C LEU A 13 -41.13 -7.64 -2.97
N SER A 14 -39.82 -7.44 -3.10
CA SER A 14 -39.09 -7.85 -4.29
C SER A 14 -39.11 -9.37 -4.44
N ARG A 15 -38.96 -9.83 -5.70
CA ARG A 15 -38.94 -11.26 -6.02
C ARG A 15 -37.82 -11.98 -5.28
N ASP A 16 -36.66 -11.35 -5.17
CA ASP A 16 -35.48 -11.92 -4.53
C ASP A 16 -35.67 -12.08 -3.03
N TRP A 17 -36.33 -11.13 -2.36
CA TRP A 17 -36.68 -11.24 -0.94
C TRP A 17 -37.66 -12.40 -0.67
N LYS A 18 -38.67 -12.57 -1.52
CA LYS A 18 -39.62 -13.69 -1.38
C LYS A 18 -38.94 -15.05 -1.55
N VAL A 19 -37.96 -15.16 -2.44
CA VAL A 19 -37.15 -16.37 -2.61
C VAL A 19 -36.26 -16.58 -1.38
N PHE A 20 -35.58 -15.55 -0.89
CA PHE A 20 -34.75 -15.61 0.32
C PHE A 20 -35.54 -16.06 1.56
N GLN A 21 -36.76 -15.55 1.76
CA GLN A 21 -37.63 -15.96 2.86
C GLN A 21 -38.01 -17.45 2.81
N GLN A 22 -38.16 -18.03 1.63
CA GLN A 22 -38.42 -19.47 1.49
C GLN A 22 -37.24 -20.34 1.94
N PHE A 23 -36.00 -19.83 1.86
CA PHE A 23 -34.80 -20.53 2.31
C PHE A 23 -34.50 -20.34 3.81
N VAL A 24 -34.71 -19.13 4.35
CA VAL A 24 -34.36 -18.81 5.76
C VAL A 24 -35.50 -19.08 6.74
N GLY A 25 -36.75 -19.11 6.28
CA GLY A 25 -37.95 -19.56 7.01
C GLY A 25 -38.46 -18.67 8.15
N ASN A 26 -37.57 -18.00 8.91
CA ASN A 26 -37.89 -17.29 10.16
C ASN A 26 -37.52 -15.81 10.16
N ILE A 27 -37.48 -15.13 9.00
CA ILE A 27 -37.13 -13.71 8.90
C ILE A 27 -38.22 -12.89 8.19
N GLY A 28 -38.54 -11.72 8.74
CA GLY A 28 -39.43 -10.71 8.17
C GLY A 28 -38.73 -9.36 8.03
N ALA A 29 -39.28 -8.52 7.16
CA ALA A 29 -38.79 -7.15 6.96
C ALA A 29 -39.93 -6.13 7.07
N PHE A 30 -39.56 -4.92 7.48
CA PHE A 30 -40.42 -3.76 7.40
C PHE A 30 -39.68 -2.56 6.84
N THR A 31 -40.43 -1.62 6.26
CA THR A 31 -39.93 -0.29 5.93
C THR A 31 -40.86 0.78 6.48
N TYR A 32 -40.31 1.81 7.11
CA TYR A 32 -41.03 3.01 7.51
C TYR A 32 -40.71 4.15 6.55
N ILE A 33 -41.73 4.82 6.02
CA ILE A 33 -41.56 5.92 5.08
C ILE A 33 -42.09 7.20 5.74
N ALA A 34 -41.18 8.12 6.09
CA ALA A 34 -41.52 9.33 6.85
C ALA A 34 -42.51 10.24 6.11
N LYS A 35 -42.39 10.32 4.78
CA LYS A 35 -43.34 11.05 3.92
C LYS A 35 -44.76 10.50 3.97
N GLU A 36 -44.91 9.19 4.12
CA GLU A 36 -46.21 8.52 4.14
C GLU A 36 -46.77 8.33 5.55
N LYS A 37 -45.96 8.60 6.58
CA LYS A 37 -46.31 8.37 7.99
C LYS A 37 -46.89 6.98 8.25
N ALA A 38 -46.30 5.99 7.59
CA ALA A 38 -46.74 4.61 7.65
C ALA A 38 -45.55 3.66 7.55
N ALA A 39 -45.66 2.54 8.25
CA ALA A 39 -44.77 1.41 8.10
C ALA A 39 -45.45 0.29 7.31
N TYR A 40 -44.68 -0.31 6.42
CA TYR A 40 -45.06 -1.45 5.60
C TYR A 40 -44.26 -2.66 6.07
N LEU A 41 -44.96 -3.71 6.49
CA LEU A 41 -44.38 -4.94 7.01
C LEU A 41 -44.76 -6.09 6.07
N ASP A 42 -43.84 -7.02 5.87
CA ASP A 42 -44.24 -8.28 5.24
C ASP A 42 -45.02 -9.18 6.19
N SER A 43 -45.69 -10.20 5.63
CA SER A 43 -46.50 -11.14 6.38
C SER A 43 -45.75 -11.85 7.50
N ALA A 44 -44.45 -12.12 7.31
CA ALA A 44 -43.60 -12.74 8.32
C ALA A 44 -43.33 -11.77 9.49
N ALA A 45 -43.01 -10.51 9.22
CA ALA A 45 -42.82 -9.47 10.22
C ALA A 45 -44.13 -9.16 10.96
N CYS A 46 -45.27 -9.07 10.26
CA CYS A 46 -46.58 -8.93 10.89
C CYS A 46 -46.88 -10.07 11.86
N HIS A 47 -46.63 -11.31 11.42
CA HIS A 47 -46.85 -12.48 12.27
C HIS A 47 -45.92 -12.47 13.49
N MET A 48 -44.63 -12.13 13.31
CA MET A 48 -43.63 -12.10 14.39
C MET A 48 -43.94 -11.03 15.44
N LEU A 49 -44.35 -9.84 14.98
CA LEU A 49 -44.58 -8.66 15.82
C LEU A 49 -46.03 -8.51 16.31
N GLY A 50 -46.96 -9.35 15.85
CA GLY A 50 -48.37 -9.26 16.24
C GLY A 50 -49.14 -8.10 15.59
N CYS A 51 -48.69 -7.64 14.42
CA CYS A 51 -49.33 -6.52 13.74
C CYS A 51 -50.66 -6.95 13.07
N PRO A 52 -51.73 -6.14 13.15
CA PRO A 52 -53.04 -6.48 12.59
C PRO A 52 -53.08 -6.39 11.05
N SER A 53 -52.12 -5.70 10.43
CA SER A 53 -52.03 -5.48 8.99
C SER A 53 -50.59 -5.26 8.52
N GLU A 54 -50.34 -5.52 7.23
CA GLU A 54 -49.07 -5.26 6.52
C GLU A 54 -48.78 -3.76 6.33
N LYS A 55 -49.74 -2.89 6.69
CA LYS A 55 -49.56 -1.45 6.76
C LYS A 55 -50.08 -0.96 8.11
N ILE A 56 -49.24 -0.27 8.87
CA ILE A 56 -49.62 0.38 10.13
C ILE A 56 -49.22 1.85 10.11
N ASN A 57 -49.91 2.68 10.88
CA ASN A 57 -49.61 4.11 10.92
C ASN A 57 -48.37 4.42 11.78
N GLU A 58 -47.83 5.62 11.62
CA GLU A 58 -46.64 6.12 12.34
C GLU A 58 -46.72 5.91 13.86
N PHE A 59 -47.88 6.19 14.46
CA PHE A 59 -48.07 6.06 15.91
C PHE A 59 -48.04 4.59 16.36
N GLU A 60 -48.74 3.71 15.64
CA GLU A 60 -48.73 2.26 15.91
C GLU A 60 -47.34 1.67 15.75
N PHE A 61 -46.60 2.08 14.72
CA PHE A 61 -45.25 1.60 14.44
C PHE A 61 -44.24 2.00 15.52
N PHE A 62 -44.22 3.27 15.93
CA PHE A 62 -43.27 3.70 16.96
C PHE A 62 -43.61 3.14 18.35
N ASN A 63 -44.90 3.00 18.68
CA ASN A 63 -45.30 2.34 19.93
C ASN A 63 -44.86 0.86 19.96
N LEU A 64 -44.96 0.16 18.82
CA LEU A 64 -44.47 -1.20 18.68
C LEU A 64 -42.94 -1.30 18.89
N LEU A 65 -42.16 -0.40 18.29
CA LEU A 65 -40.71 -0.35 18.50
C LEU A 65 -40.35 -0.06 19.97
N GLU A 66 -41.08 0.83 20.63
CA GLU A 66 -40.89 1.13 22.05
C GLU A 66 -41.22 -0.09 22.93
N MET A 67 -42.29 -0.83 22.61
CA MET A 67 -42.64 -2.06 23.32
C MET A 67 -41.59 -3.15 23.19
N ILE A 68 -41.03 -3.34 21.99
CA ILE A 68 -39.99 -4.35 21.74
C ILE A 68 -38.69 -3.96 22.45
N SER A 69 -38.27 -2.70 22.35
CA SER A 69 -36.98 -2.24 22.90
C SER A 69 -36.91 -2.18 24.43
N LYS A 70 -38.04 -2.29 25.15
CA LYS A 70 -38.12 -2.21 26.62
C LYS A 70 -37.36 -3.31 27.38
N ASN A 71 -37.21 -4.49 26.79
CA ASN A 71 -36.59 -5.65 27.47
C ASN A 71 -35.47 -6.28 26.62
N PRO A 72 -34.28 -5.65 26.51
CA PRO A 72 -33.15 -6.27 25.83
C PRO A 72 -32.67 -7.52 26.58
N VAL A 73 -32.23 -8.54 25.84
CA VAL A 73 -31.63 -9.75 26.42
C VAL A 73 -30.17 -9.44 26.77
N GLU A 74 -29.84 -9.55 28.06
CA GLU A 74 -28.50 -9.25 28.56
C GLU A 74 -27.42 -10.12 27.88
N GLY A 75 -26.33 -9.50 27.43
CA GLY A 75 -25.25 -10.18 26.71
C GLY A 75 -25.53 -10.55 25.25
N GLN A 76 -26.74 -10.32 24.72
CA GLN A 76 -27.12 -10.63 23.34
C GLN A 76 -27.46 -9.36 22.55
N LYS A 77 -26.65 -9.04 21.54
CA LYS A 77 -26.81 -7.80 20.76
C LYS A 77 -28.06 -7.85 19.88
N HIS A 78 -28.90 -6.82 19.98
CA HIS A 78 -30.10 -6.62 19.15
C HIS A 78 -31.21 -7.68 19.32
N ILE A 79 -31.21 -8.43 20.43
CA ILE A 79 -32.28 -9.39 20.77
C ILE A 79 -33.11 -8.83 21.92
N TYR A 80 -34.42 -8.85 21.76
CA TYR A 80 -35.36 -8.29 22.71
C TYR A 80 -36.45 -9.30 23.08
N LYS A 81 -36.84 -9.31 24.36
CA LYS A 81 -37.97 -10.11 24.84
C LYS A 81 -39.25 -9.33 24.59
N TYR A 82 -40.05 -9.81 23.64
CA TYR A 82 -41.33 -9.22 23.27
C TYR A 82 -42.47 -10.13 23.71
N THR A 83 -43.44 -9.58 24.45
CA THR A 83 -44.62 -10.32 24.91
C THR A 83 -45.86 -9.70 24.31
N ASP A 84 -46.56 -10.47 23.48
CA ASP A 84 -47.85 -10.10 22.90
C ASP A 84 -48.93 -11.06 23.42
N GLY A 85 -49.89 -10.52 24.17
CA GLY A 85 -50.86 -11.32 24.93
C GLY A 85 -50.20 -12.32 25.88
N ASN A 86 -50.47 -13.61 25.69
CA ASN A 86 -49.88 -14.71 26.47
C ASN A 86 -48.63 -15.34 25.83
N VAL A 87 -48.19 -14.85 24.67
CA VAL A 87 -47.07 -15.43 23.92
C VAL A 87 -45.84 -14.55 24.11
N THR A 88 -44.79 -15.12 24.67
CA THR A 88 -43.47 -14.46 24.76
C THR A 88 -42.58 -14.97 23.63
N ARG A 89 -41.99 -14.03 22.89
CA ARG A 89 -41.03 -14.29 21.82
C ARG A 89 -39.74 -13.52 22.05
N TYR A 90 -38.64 -14.07 21.60
CA TYR A 90 -37.37 -13.35 21.53
C TYR A 90 -37.16 -12.88 20.11
N ILE A 91 -37.18 -11.58 19.90
CA ILE A 91 -37.13 -10.97 18.58
C ILE A 91 -35.77 -10.35 18.39
N LYS A 92 -35.02 -10.83 17.39
CA LYS A 92 -33.82 -10.14 16.92
C LYS A 92 -34.25 -9.07 15.92
N MET A 93 -33.92 -7.82 16.22
CA MET A 93 -34.36 -6.67 15.42
C MET A 93 -33.20 -5.72 15.11
N ASN A 94 -32.93 -5.54 13.82
CA ASN A 94 -31.95 -4.58 13.31
C ASN A 94 -32.69 -3.52 12.48
N ILE A 95 -32.40 -2.25 12.73
CA ILE A 95 -33.01 -1.12 12.01
C ILE A 95 -31.88 -0.30 11.41
N TYR A 96 -32.01 0.00 10.13
CA TYR A 96 -31.13 0.91 9.39
C TYR A 96 -31.92 2.17 9.09
N GLU A 97 -31.51 3.28 9.70
CA GLU A 97 -32.18 4.56 9.57
C GLU A 97 -31.49 5.39 8.46
N SER A 98 -32.29 5.88 7.51
CA SER A 98 -31.90 6.95 6.58
C SER A 98 -32.81 8.17 6.82
N SER A 99 -32.48 9.34 6.24
CA SER A 99 -33.18 10.60 6.52
C SER A 99 -34.68 10.57 6.27
N ASP A 100 -35.16 9.73 5.35
CA ASP A 100 -36.57 9.69 4.91
C ASP A 100 -37.21 8.29 4.98
N GLU A 101 -36.42 7.23 5.17
CA GLU A 101 -36.87 5.84 5.17
C GLU A 101 -36.09 4.99 6.19
N TRP A 102 -36.77 4.12 6.93
CA TRP A 102 -36.12 3.18 7.84
C TRP A 102 -36.37 1.76 7.37
N LEU A 103 -35.32 0.95 7.27
CA LEU A 103 -35.42 -0.45 6.90
C LEU A 103 -35.13 -1.33 8.10
N GLY A 104 -36.09 -2.16 8.50
CA GLY A 104 -35.99 -3.07 9.62
C GLY A 104 -36.03 -4.53 9.22
N PHE A 105 -35.24 -5.34 9.91
CA PHE A 105 -35.26 -6.79 9.82
C PHE A 105 -35.63 -7.38 11.17
N VAL A 106 -36.53 -8.36 11.14
CA VAL A 106 -37.10 -9.00 12.32
C VAL A 106 -36.94 -10.49 12.16
N GLN A 107 -36.37 -11.15 13.17
CA GLN A 107 -36.21 -12.60 13.18
C GLN A 107 -36.70 -13.16 14.51
N ASP A 108 -37.51 -14.23 14.46
CA ASP A 108 -37.91 -14.94 15.67
C ASP A 108 -36.73 -15.80 16.15
N PHE A 109 -36.12 -15.34 17.23
CA PHE A 109 -34.99 -15.95 17.93
C PHE A 109 -35.42 -16.80 19.14
N THR A 110 -36.72 -17.04 19.32
CA THR A 110 -37.25 -17.77 20.48
C THR A 110 -36.66 -19.17 20.56
N ARG A 111 -36.55 -19.88 19.44
CA ARG A 111 -35.96 -21.22 19.42
C ARG A 111 -34.46 -21.19 19.78
N GLN A 112 -33.66 -20.28 19.22
CA GLN A 112 -32.23 -20.22 19.55
C GLN A 112 -31.98 -19.75 20.99
N ILE A 113 -32.80 -18.84 21.53
CA ILE A 113 -32.69 -18.42 22.94
C ILE A 113 -33.18 -19.54 23.87
N SER A 114 -34.24 -20.26 23.51
CA SER A 114 -34.64 -21.47 24.23
C SER A 114 -33.53 -22.52 24.18
N GLU A 115 -32.92 -22.79 23.03
CA GLU A 115 -31.79 -23.72 22.89
C GLU A 115 -30.53 -23.24 23.63
N TYR A 116 -30.27 -21.93 23.68
CA TYR A 116 -29.19 -21.33 24.47
C TYR A 116 -29.45 -21.42 25.98
N ASN A 117 -30.69 -21.20 26.40
CA ASN A 117 -31.13 -21.42 27.78
C ASN A 117 -31.16 -22.91 28.14
N ASP A 118 -31.45 -23.79 27.17
CA ASP A 118 -31.41 -25.25 27.29
C ASP A 118 -29.95 -25.76 27.38
N ARG A 119 -28.97 -25.06 26.78
CA ARG A 119 -27.54 -25.34 27.06
C ARG A 119 -27.10 -24.98 28.47
N GLN A 120 -27.81 -24.08 29.15
CA GLN A 120 -27.66 -23.84 30.59
C GLN A 120 -28.57 -24.76 31.44
N ALA A 121 -29.50 -25.49 30.82
CA ALA A 121 -30.29 -26.49 31.52
C ALA A 121 -29.40 -27.69 31.84
N PHE A 122 -29.60 -28.23 33.04
CA PHE A 122 -28.95 -29.45 33.53
C PHE A 122 -29.30 -30.62 32.60
N VAL A 123 -28.48 -30.88 31.58
CA VAL A 123 -28.60 -32.09 30.77
C VAL A 123 -28.14 -33.23 31.66
N GLU A 124 -29.07 -34.09 32.09
CA GLU A 124 -28.75 -35.15 33.05
C GLU A 124 -27.76 -36.18 32.47
N TYR A 125 -27.75 -36.37 31.14
CA TYR A 125 -26.89 -37.31 30.40
C TYR A 125 -26.22 -36.65 29.20
N ASP A 126 -24.97 -37.01 28.93
CA ASP A 126 -24.23 -36.58 27.73
C ASP A 126 -24.80 -37.24 26.45
N PRO A 127 -25.03 -36.47 25.36
CA PRO A 127 -25.78 -36.95 24.18
C PRO A 127 -25.05 -38.02 23.37
N ILE A 128 -23.71 -38.07 23.42
CA ILE A 128 -22.90 -39.05 22.68
C ILE A 128 -22.70 -40.29 23.54
N THR A 129 -22.08 -40.13 24.71
CA THR A 129 -21.73 -41.25 25.59
C THR A 129 -22.93 -41.89 26.29
N ARG A 130 -24.07 -41.19 26.38
CA ARG A 130 -25.27 -41.61 27.14
C ARG A 130 -24.99 -41.93 28.62
N LEU A 131 -23.88 -41.41 29.15
CA LEU A 131 -23.50 -41.45 30.56
C LEU A 131 -24.00 -40.18 31.27
N PRO A 132 -24.16 -40.18 32.61
CA PRO A 132 -24.45 -38.97 33.36
C PRO A 132 -23.48 -37.85 32.98
N SER A 133 -23.98 -36.65 32.66
CA SER A 133 -23.13 -35.53 32.27
C SER A 133 -22.22 -35.09 33.43
N TYR A 134 -21.13 -34.39 33.14
CA TYR A 134 -20.21 -33.94 34.18
C TYR A 134 -20.88 -33.11 35.29
N PRO A 135 -21.79 -32.15 34.99
CA PRO A 135 -22.55 -31.45 36.04
C PRO A 135 -23.39 -32.40 36.91
N SER A 136 -24.06 -33.37 36.28
CA SER A 136 -24.91 -34.35 36.97
C SER A 136 -24.09 -35.29 37.87
N PHE A 137 -23.02 -35.84 37.32
CA PHE A 137 -22.03 -36.64 38.03
C PHE A 137 -21.43 -35.87 39.21
N SER A 138 -20.86 -34.68 38.97
CA SER A 138 -20.25 -33.81 39.98
C SER A 138 -21.20 -33.49 41.13
N GLN A 139 -22.45 -33.12 40.82
CA GLN A 139 -23.44 -32.80 41.85
C GLN A 139 -23.80 -34.04 42.68
N LYS A 140 -23.94 -35.21 42.04
CA LYS A 140 -24.21 -36.48 42.74
C LYS A 140 -23.05 -36.86 43.67
N ILE A 141 -21.80 -36.79 43.19
CA ILE A 141 -20.63 -37.14 43.99
C ILE A 141 -20.44 -36.16 45.16
N LYS A 142 -20.57 -34.85 44.94
CA LYS A 142 -20.47 -33.84 46.01
C LYS A 142 -21.47 -34.05 47.14
N LYS A 143 -22.66 -34.61 46.85
CA LYS A 143 -23.67 -34.93 47.86
C LYS A 143 -23.32 -36.18 48.68
N ILE A 144 -22.74 -37.20 48.05
CA ILE A 144 -22.44 -38.48 48.74
C ILE A 144 -21.07 -38.48 49.42
N LEU A 145 -20.09 -37.73 48.90
CA LEU A 145 -18.69 -37.77 49.36
C LEU A 145 -18.51 -37.54 50.88
N PRO A 146 -19.26 -36.63 51.55
CA PRO A 146 -19.14 -36.45 52.99
C PRO A 146 -19.52 -37.69 53.82
N ASP A 147 -20.33 -38.59 53.28
CA ASP A 147 -20.86 -39.79 53.94
C ASP A 147 -20.06 -41.06 53.60
N VAL A 148 -18.93 -40.94 52.90
CA VAL A 148 -18.07 -42.04 52.45
C VAL A 148 -16.77 -42.05 53.25
N GLN A 149 -16.35 -43.21 53.75
CA GLN A 149 -15.10 -43.35 54.52
C GLN A 149 -13.88 -43.41 53.62
N HIS A 150 -13.94 -44.21 52.54
CA HIS A 150 -12.89 -44.31 51.54
C HIS A 150 -13.48 -44.24 50.12
N ALA A 151 -12.89 -43.40 49.27
CA ALA A 151 -13.30 -43.25 47.88
C ALA A 151 -12.10 -43.07 46.95
N CYS A 152 -12.30 -43.33 45.67
CA CYS A 152 -11.34 -43.03 44.62
C CYS A 152 -12.05 -42.40 43.43
N LEU A 153 -11.45 -41.36 42.86
CA LEU A 153 -11.85 -40.83 41.56
C LEU A 153 -10.81 -41.21 40.53
N ALA A 154 -11.24 -41.94 39.50
CA ALA A 154 -10.45 -42.21 38.31
C ALA A 154 -10.94 -41.31 37.16
N THR A 155 -10.04 -40.53 36.58
CA THR A 155 -10.29 -39.79 35.34
C THR A 155 -9.62 -40.54 34.19
N ILE A 156 -10.41 -40.91 33.19
CA ILE A 156 -10.07 -41.84 32.12
C ILE A 156 -10.08 -41.07 30.80
N TYR A 157 -9.03 -41.20 29.99
CA TYR A 157 -8.96 -40.74 28.61
C TYR A 157 -9.02 -41.94 27.65
N ILE A 158 -9.82 -41.82 26.59
CA ILE A 158 -9.95 -42.86 25.56
C ILE A 158 -8.91 -42.59 24.45
N ASN A 159 -7.84 -43.39 24.43
CA ASN A 159 -6.79 -43.30 23.43
C ASN A 159 -7.26 -43.82 22.07
N GLY A 160 -6.74 -43.22 20.99
CA GLY A 160 -6.90 -43.73 19.63
C GLY A 160 -8.13 -43.20 18.88
N ILE A 161 -9.11 -42.59 19.57
CA ILE A 161 -10.29 -41.97 18.93
C ILE A 161 -9.88 -40.72 18.14
N ASP A 162 -8.95 -39.92 18.67
CA ASP A 162 -8.34 -38.75 18.03
C ASP A 162 -7.73 -39.11 16.65
N LYS A 163 -7.02 -40.23 16.59
CA LYS A 163 -6.48 -40.77 15.35
C LYS A 163 -7.57 -41.29 14.42
N LEU A 164 -8.61 -41.95 14.96
CA LEU A 164 -9.74 -42.45 14.17
C LEU A 164 -10.54 -41.33 13.50
N GLY A 165 -10.72 -40.19 14.17
CA GLY A 165 -11.40 -39.01 13.59
C GLY A 165 -10.72 -38.47 12.33
N SER A 166 -9.45 -38.80 12.07
CA SER A 166 -8.78 -38.45 10.82
C SER A 166 -9.12 -39.39 9.64
N TYR A 167 -9.74 -40.55 9.91
CA TYR A 167 -10.05 -41.58 8.92
C TYR A 167 -11.54 -41.91 8.82
N LEU A 168 -12.33 -41.58 9.84
CA LEU A 168 -13.75 -41.85 9.95
C LEU A 168 -14.55 -40.54 9.87
N THR A 169 -15.82 -40.63 9.50
CA THR A 169 -16.75 -39.50 9.59
C THR A 169 -16.98 -39.11 11.06
N VAL A 170 -17.47 -37.90 11.30
CA VAL A 170 -17.87 -37.46 12.65
C VAL A 170 -18.87 -38.44 13.28
N ASP A 171 -19.88 -38.87 12.52
CA ASP A 171 -20.89 -39.82 13.01
C ASP A 171 -20.26 -41.15 13.45
N ASN A 172 -19.42 -41.76 12.60
CA ASN A 172 -18.76 -43.01 12.95
C ASN A 172 -17.78 -42.86 14.12
N THR A 173 -17.13 -41.70 14.25
CA THR A 173 -16.26 -41.41 15.39
C THR A 173 -17.08 -41.31 16.68
N ASN A 174 -18.25 -40.67 16.64
CA ASN A 174 -19.18 -40.58 17.76
C ASN A 174 -19.77 -41.96 18.11
N SER A 175 -20.08 -42.81 17.13
CA SER A 175 -20.53 -44.17 17.39
C SER A 175 -19.44 -45.01 18.06
N CYS A 176 -18.16 -44.87 17.67
CA CYS A 176 -17.04 -45.49 18.37
C CYS A 176 -16.94 -45.05 19.86
N ILE A 177 -17.08 -43.75 20.13
CA ILE A 177 -17.12 -43.22 21.51
C ILE A 177 -18.30 -43.83 22.28
N THR A 178 -19.45 -43.94 21.63
CA THR A 178 -20.67 -44.52 22.20
C THR A 178 -20.46 -45.99 22.56
N SER A 179 -19.87 -46.81 21.67
CA SER A 179 -19.57 -48.22 21.95
C SER A 179 -18.61 -48.37 23.14
N VAL A 180 -17.58 -47.53 23.23
CA VAL A 180 -16.64 -47.53 24.38
C VAL A 180 -17.37 -47.15 25.68
N ALA A 181 -18.21 -46.11 25.63
CA ALA A 181 -18.99 -45.69 26.79
C ALA A 181 -19.98 -46.78 27.24
N GLU A 182 -20.61 -47.49 26.31
CA GLU A 182 -21.50 -48.64 26.61
C GLU A 182 -20.74 -49.82 27.23
N ALA A 183 -19.54 -50.13 26.73
CA ALA A 183 -18.67 -51.14 27.33
C ALA A 183 -18.33 -50.79 28.79
N LEU A 184 -17.97 -49.53 29.07
CA LEU A 184 -17.68 -49.06 30.42
C LEU A 184 -18.92 -49.00 31.31
N LYS A 185 -20.08 -48.65 30.76
CA LYS A 185 -21.36 -48.59 31.49
C LYS A 185 -21.74 -49.92 32.13
N SER A 186 -21.31 -51.05 31.56
CA SER A 186 -21.56 -52.38 32.11
C SER A 186 -20.98 -52.61 33.52
N PHE A 187 -19.99 -51.81 33.92
CA PHE A 187 -19.36 -51.86 35.25
C PHE A 187 -20.06 -50.99 36.30
N ALA A 188 -21.05 -50.18 35.92
CA ALA A 188 -21.76 -49.29 36.83
C ALA A 188 -22.52 -50.08 37.91
N SER A 189 -22.38 -49.66 39.17
CA SER A 189 -23.04 -50.27 40.33
C SER A 189 -23.28 -49.23 41.44
N ASP A 190 -23.91 -49.62 42.55
CA ASP A 190 -24.08 -48.73 43.70
C ASP A 190 -22.74 -48.25 44.31
N MET A 191 -21.67 -49.02 44.11
CA MET A 191 -20.31 -48.71 44.58
C MET A 191 -19.44 -48.04 43.51
N LEU A 192 -19.89 -48.02 42.25
CA LEU A 192 -19.12 -47.52 41.11
C LEU A 192 -20.02 -46.65 40.23
N ILE A 193 -19.81 -45.34 40.30
CA ILE A 193 -20.58 -44.35 39.54
C ILE A 193 -19.73 -43.86 38.37
N ILE A 194 -20.28 -43.92 37.16
CA ILE A 194 -19.62 -43.47 35.93
C ILE A 194 -20.30 -42.20 35.43
N GLY A 195 -19.53 -41.23 34.96
CA GLY A 195 -20.03 -40.02 34.30
C GLY A 195 -19.14 -39.63 33.12
N SER A 196 -19.73 -38.95 32.14
CA SER A 196 -18.99 -38.37 31.01
C SER A 196 -18.50 -36.98 31.36
N LYS A 197 -17.23 -36.72 31.05
CA LYS A 197 -16.61 -35.41 31.22
C LYS A 197 -16.49 -34.66 29.90
N SER A 198 -16.11 -35.37 28.85
CA SER A 198 -16.10 -34.90 27.46
C SER A 198 -16.21 -36.10 26.53
N ASN A 199 -16.21 -35.88 25.22
CA ASN A 199 -16.22 -36.94 24.20
C ASN A 199 -15.05 -37.93 24.32
N TYR A 200 -13.96 -37.53 24.98
CA TYR A 200 -12.75 -38.35 25.13
C TYR A 200 -12.43 -38.69 26.59
N GLU A 201 -13.18 -38.15 27.55
CA GLU A 201 -12.88 -38.28 28.97
C GLU A 201 -14.09 -38.76 29.78
N ILE A 202 -13.86 -39.78 30.61
CA ILE A 202 -14.84 -40.40 31.49
C ILE A 202 -14.34 -40.31 32.93
N CYS A 203 -15.24 -40.04 33.87
CA CYS A 203 -14.96 -40.08 35.30
C CYS A 203 -15.62 -41.32 35.92
N VAL A 204 -14.87 -42.04 36.75
CA VAL A 204 -15.34 -43.19 37.52
C VAL A 204 -15.08 -42.93 39.00
N PHE A 205 -16.14 -42.92 39.80
CA PHE A 205 -16.08 -42.77 41.24
C PHE A 205 -16.35 -44.09 41.94
N PHE A 206 -15.36 -44.56 42.71
CA PHE A 206 -15.43 -45.76 43.52
C PHE A 206 -15.72 -45.41 44.97
N ARG A 207 -16.68 -46.11 45.58
CA ARG A 207 -17.08 -45.97 46.98
C ARG A 207 -16.75 -47.23 47.77
N GLU A 208 -16.15 -47.07 48.94
CA GLU A 208 -15.83 -48.14 49.89
C GLU A 208 -15.11 -49.34 49.24
N CYS A 209 -14.19 -49.06 48.30
CA CYS A 209 -13.38 -50.05 47.61
C CYS A 209 -11.91 -49.87 47.95
N ASP A 210 -11.17 -50.96 48.16
CA ASP A 210 -9.72 -50.92 48.38
C ASP A 210 -8.95 -50.71 47.06
N LYS A 211 -7.71 -50.21 47.15
CA LYS A 211 -6.87 -49.90 45.97
C LYS A 211 -6.64 -51.11 45.05
N MET A 212 -6.55 -52.34 45.56
CA MET A 212 -6.32 -53.54 44.73
C MET A 212 -7.57 -53.89 43.93
N SER A 213 -8.75 -53.81 44.57
CA SER A 213 -10.04 -54.01 43.88
C SER A 213 -10.26 -52.97 42.79
N ILE A 214 -9.97 -51.69 43.08
CA ILE A 214 -10.05 -50.60 42.09
C ILE A 214 -9.12 -50.87 40.90
N TYR A 215 -7.86 -51.22 41.18
CA TYR A 215 -6.88 -51.53 40.13
C TYR A 215 -7.32 -52.68 39.22
N ASN A 216 -7.87 -53.75 39.80
CA ASN A 216 -8.38 -54.89 39.03
C ASN A 216 -9.58 -54.48 38.14
N ILE A 217 -10.52 -53.70 38.67
CA ILE A 217 -11.68 -53.22 37.90
C ILE A 217 -11.23 -52.33 36.74
N LEU A 218 -10.29 -51.39 36.99
CA LEU A 218 -9.78 -50.49 35.96
C LEU A 218 -9.02 -51.25 34.85
N ASN A 219 -8.28 -52.31 35.19
CA ASN A 219 -7.67 -53.17 34.15
C ASN A 219 -8.73 -53.94 33.36
N SER A 220 -9.77 -54.46 34.01
CA SER A 220 -10.88 -55.10 33.31
C SER A 220 -11.65 -54.13 32.42
N MET A 221 -11.77 -52.87 32.81
CA MET A 221 -12.33 -51.80 31.97
C MET A 221 -11.46 -51.56 30.73
N ASP A 222 -10.14 -51.43 30.89
CA ASP A 222 -9.22 -51.28 29.75
C ASP A 222 -9.28 -52.50 28.82
N GLU A 223 -9.25 -53.73 29.35
CA GLU A 223 -9.39 -54.97 28.57
C GLU A 223 -10.75 -55.04 27.82
N ALA A 224 -11.83 -54.62 28.46
CA ALA A 224 -13.15 -54.56 27.82
C ALA A 224 -13.19 -53.55 26.67
N VAL A 225 -12.50 -52.40 26.81
CA VAL A 225 -12.40 -51.38 25.76
C VAL A 225 -11.51 -51.85 24.60
N GLN A 226 -10.37 -52.49 24.89
CA GLN A 226 -9.49 -53.04 23.86
C GLN A 226 -10.16 -54.14 23.03
N ASN A 227 -11.03 -54.93 23.66
CA ASN A 227 -11.80 -56.00 23.01
C ASN A 227 -13.20 -55.57 22.56
N CYS A 228 -13.54 -54.27 22.65
CA CYS A 228 -14.86 -53.76 22.31
C CYS A 228 -15.10 -53.87 20.79
N ILE A 229 -16.25 -54.42 20.40
CA ILE A 229 -16.72 -54.37 19.02
C ILE A 229 -17.35 -53.00 18.80
N LEU A 230 -16.71 -52.19 17.97
CA LEU A 230 -17.22 -50.87 17.60
C LEU A 230 -18.29 -51.00 16.53
N THR A 231 -19.42 -50.35 16.74
CA THR A 231 -20.55 -50.39 15.81
C THR A 231 -21.06 -49.00 15.50
N ASP A 232 -21.62 -48.81 14.31
CA ASP A 232 -22.38 -47.61 13.99
C ASP A 232 -23.77 -47.62 14.67
N ASP A 233 -24.56 -46.57 14.42
CA ASP A 233 -25.91 -46.41 14.97
C ASP A 233 -26.91 -47.50 14.50
N PHE A 234 -26.56 -48.26 13.45
CA PHE A 234 -27.34 -49.37 12.90
C PHE A 234 -26.83 -50.74 13.37
N GLY A 235 -25.76 -50.79 14.15
CA GLY A 235 -25.16 -52.02 14.65
C GLY A 235 -24.21 -52.70 13.66
N GLU A 236 -23.82 -52.04 12.58
CA GLU A 236 -22.79 -52.54 11.66
C GLU A 236 -21.39 -52.35 12.26
N ILE A 237 -20.51 -53.34 12.11
CA ILE A 237 -19.16 -53.32 12.68
C ILE A 237 -18.31 -52.27 11.96
N ILE A 238 -17.74 -51.34 12.72
CA ILE A 238 -16.75 -50.37 12.25
C ILE A 238 -15.37 -51.02 12.37
N ASP A 239 -14.80 -51.44 11.24
CA ASP A 239 -13.46 -52.05 11.22
C ASP A 239 -12.35 -50.98 11.37
N ILE A 240 -11.66 -51.04 12.51
CA ILE A 240 -10.53 -50.17 12.86
C ILE A 240 -9.18 -50.90 12.89
N SER A 241 -9.17 -52.21 12.62
CA SER A 241 -8.05 -53.13 12.94
C SER A 241 -6.69 -52.73 12.35
N ASP A 242 -6.67 -52.09 11.18
CA ASP A 242 -5.44 -51.61 10.53
C ASP A 242 -5.11 -50.13 10.79
N LYS A 243 -5.99 -49.39 11.47
CA LYS A 243 -5.95 -47.91 11.52
C LYS A 243 -5.57 -47.35 12.89
N SER A 244 -6.13 -47.91 13.96
CA SER A 244 -5.89 -47.46 15.34
C SER A 244 -6.21 -48.57 16.33
N HIS A 245 -5.65 -48.48 17.54
CA HIS A 245 -6.00 -49.35 18.67
C HIS A 245 -6.58 -48.47 19.76
N ILE A 246 -7.75 -48.84 20.30
CA ILE A 246 -8.39 -48.11 21.39
C ILE A 246 -7.90 -48.69 22.71
N SER A 247 -7.45 -47.83 23.61
CA SER A 247 -7.07 -48.19 24.97
C SER A 247 -7.39 -47.05 25.93
N LEU A 248 -7.22 -47.26 27.22
CA LEU A 248 -7.43 -46.24 28.23
C LEU A 248 -6.11 -45.68 28.76
N SER A 249 -6.11 -44.41 29.13
CA SER A 249 -5.15 -43.83 30.07
C SER A 249 -5.92 -43.36 31.28
N ILE A 250 -5.47 -43.72 32.48
CA ILE A 250 -6.29 -43.61 33.69
C ILE A 250 -5.46 -42.94 34.78
N GLY A 251 -5.96 -41.85 35.34
CA GLY A 251 -5.40 -41.17 36.51
C GLY A 251 -6.29 -41.32 37.74
N CYS A 252 -5.73 -41.78 38.85
CA CYS A 252 -6.48 -42.07 40.07
C CYS A 252 -6.06 -41.15 41.23
N ALA A 253 -7.02 -40.69 42.03
CA ALA A 253 -6.79 -40.01 43.30
C ALA A 253 -7.73 -40.53 44.39
N SER A 254 -7.22 -40.61 45.61
CA SER A 254 -7.86 -41.24 46.77
C SER A 254 -8.39 -40.20 47.76
N TYR A 255 -9.54 -40.47 48.36
CA TYR A 255 -10.12 -39.70 49.45
C TYR A 255 -10.35 -40.60 50.67
N PRO A 256 -10.02 -40.14 51.89
CA PRO A 256 -9.47 -38.83 52.23
C PRO A 256 -7.92 -38.75 52.21
N GLU A 257 -7.22 -39.81 51.80
CA GLU A 257 -5.76 -39.92 51.99
C GLU A 257 -4.96 -38.88 51.20
N GLU A 258 -5.38 -38.59 49.96
CA GLU A 258 -4.67 -37.68 49.04
C GLU A 258 -5.45 -36.37 48.85
N ALA A 259 -6.78 -36.41 48.82
CA ALA A 259 -7.65 -35.25 48.62
C ALA A 259 -8.62 -35.06 49.79
N SER A 260 -8.90 -33.80 50.16
CA SER A 260 -9.83 -33.46 51.24
C SER A 260 -11.23 -33.05 50.78
N ASP A 261 -11.41 -32.81 49.48
CA ASP A 261 -12.70 -32.48 48.88
C ASP A 261 -12.79 -32.98 47.42
N PHE A 262 -13.98 -32.87 46.82
CA PHE A 262 -14.23 -33.31 45.45
C PHE A 262 -13.38 -32.56 44.41
N ASN A 263 -13.15 -31.26 44.58
CA ASN A 263 -12.39 -30.48 43.61
C ASN A 263 -10.91 -30.88 43.63
N MET A 264 -10.36 -31.16 44.83
CA MET A 264 -9.02 -31.74 44.97
C MET A 264 -8.93 -33.12 44.34
N LEU A 265 -9.92 -34.00 44.55
CA LEU A 265 -9.98 -35.32 43.90
C LEU A 265 -9.93 -35.20 42.37
N VAL A 266 -10.73 -34.29 41.80
CA VAL A 266 -10.72 -34.04 40.36
C VAL A 266 -9.33 -33.60 39.90
N ASN A 267 -8.79 -32.53 40.50
CA ASN A 267 -7.48 -31.99 40.12
C ASN A 267 -6.34 -33.02 40.24
N TYR A 268 -6.33 -33.85 41.28
CA TYR A 268 -5.30 -34.87 41.47
C TYR A 268 -5.47 -36.07 40.54
N SER A 269 -6.70 -36.51 40.27
CA SER A 269 -6.95 -37.58 39.28
C SER A 269 -6.61 -37.12 37.85
N GLU A 270 -6.89 -35.86 37.51
CA GLU A 270 -6.50 -35.27 36.23
C GLU A 270 -4.97 -35.11 36.10
N PHE A 271 -4.28 -34.73 37.17
CA PHE A 271 -2.82 -34.67 37.15
C PHE A 271 -2.21 -36.06 36.93
N ALA A 272 -2.71 -37.07 37.65
CA ALA A 272 -2.27 -38.45 37.45
C ALA A 272 -2.55 -38.94 36.01
N LEU A 273 -3.66 -38.49 35.40
CA LEU A 273 -3.97 -38.78 33.99
C LEU A 273 -3.01 -38.05 33.05
N PHE A 274 -2.69 -36.78 33.31
CA PHE A 274 -1.69 -36.03 32.55
C PHE A 274 -0.36 -36.77 32.56
N GLU A 275 0.10 -37.24 33.72
CA GLU A 275 1.30 -38.06 33.84
C GLU A 275 1.18 -39.35 33.01
N ALA A 276 0.06 -40.09 33.11
CA ALA A 276 -0.18 -41.32 32.36
C ALA A 276 -0.16 -41.11 30.83
N ARG A 277 -0.58 -39.93 30.35
CA ARG A 277 -0.52 -39.57 28.93
C ARG A 277 0.87 -39.14 28.48
N THR A 278 1.67 -38.56 29.38
CA THR A 278 3.06 -38.17 29.09
C THR A 278 4.06 -39.33 29.20
N ASP A 279 3.89 -40.22 30.17
CA ASP A 279 4.72 -41.40 30.38
C ASP A 279 4.00 -42.65 29.86
N LYS A 280 4.37 -43.08 28.64
CA LYS A 280 3.75 -44.21 27.93
C LYS A 280 3.96 -45.60 28.59
N ARG A 281 4.48 -45.66 29.82
CA ARG A 281 4.84 -46.88 30.53
C ARG A 281 3.69 -47.51 31.32
N ALA A 282 2.66 -46.74 31.68
CA ALA A 282 1.56 -47.25 32.52
C ALA A 282 0.17 -46.78 32.03
N VAL A 283 -0.75 -47.72 31.88
CA VAL A 283 -2.18 -47.49 31.56
C VAL A 283 -2.89 -46.79 32.72
N ILE A 284 -2.58 -47.20 33.96
CA ILE A 284 -3.16 -46.65 35.20
C ILE A 284 -2.04 -45.99 36.00
N ASN A 285 -2.21 -44.73 36.34
CA ASN A 285 -1.32 -43.98 37.21
C ASN A 285 -2.08 -43.46 38.43
N TRP A 286 -1.42 -43.50 39.59
CA TRP A 286 -1.96 -42.98 40.85
C TRP A 286 -1.28 -41.67 41.19
N PHE A 287 -2.03 -40.75 41.79
CA PHE A 287 -1.50 -39.47 42.22
C PHE A 287 -0.29 -39.61 43.15
N SER A 288 0.75 -38.83 42.87
CA SER A 288 1.94 -38.68 43.71
C SER A 288 2.19 -37.21 44.00
N GLU A 289 2.21 -36.84 45.28
CA GLU A 289 2.48 -35.46 45.71
C GLU A 289 3.87 -34.98 45.25
N GLU A 290 4.88 -35.87 45.28
CA GLU A 290 6.24 -35.56 44.84
C GLU A 290 6.27 -35.18 43.35
N ASN A 291 5.60 -35.96 42.50
CA ASN A 291 5.52 -35.66 41.08
C ASN A 291 4.67 -34.41 40.82
N TYR A 292 3.57 -34.22 41.57
CA TYR A 292 2.73 -33.03 41.47
C TYR A 292 3.52 -31.76 41.70
N VAL A 293 4.38 -31.73 42.72
CA VAL A 293 5.26 -30.58 43.01
C VAL A 293 6.28 -30.37 41.88
N ARG A 294 6.83 -31.44 41.32
CA ARG A 294 7.85 -31.38 40.25
C ARG A 294 7.28 -30.89 38.91
N GLU A 295 6.07 -31.30 38.54
CA GLU A 295 5.51 -31.15 37.19
C GLU A 295 4.31 -30.20 37.11
N LYS A 296 4.01 -29.52 38.22
CA LYS A 296 2.89 -28.57 38.35
C LYS A 296 2.78 -27.56 37.21
N ASP A 297 3.90 -27.01 36.77
CA ASP A 297 3.91 -25.97 35.73
C ASP A 297 3.60 -26.55 34.34
N SER A 298 4.10 -27.75 34.02
CA SER A 298 3.75 -28.46 32.78
C SER A 298 2.26 -28.82 32.75
N TYR A 299 1.73 -29.30 33.86
CA TYR A 299 0.30 -29.60 34.00
C TYR A 299 -0.57 -28.33 33.86
N ARG A 300 -0.23 -27.24 34.53
CA ARG A 300 -0.92 -25.94 34.40
C ARG A 300 -0.89 -25.42 32.96
N ASN A 301 0.23 -25.58 32.28
CA ASN A 301 0.37 -25.20 30.88
C ASN A 301 -0.55 -26.03 29.97
N ALA A 302 -0.66 -27.35 30.21
CA ALA A 302 -1.59 -28.22 29.49
C ALA A 302 -3.06 -27.85 29.75
N GLN A 303 -3.43 -27.55 31.00
CA GLN A 303 -4.78 -27.05 31.34
C GLN A 303 -5.08 -25.73 30.61
N THR A 304 -4.13 -24.79 30.60
CA THR A 304 -4.29 -23.51 29.91
C THR A 304 -4.42 -23.70 28.40
N TYR A 305 -3.63 -24.60 27.81
CA TYR A 305 -3.76 -24.96 26.39
C TYR A 305 -5.14 -25.54 26.07
N SER A 306 -5.65 -26.46 26.90
CA SER A 306 -6.99 -27.02 26.75
C SER A 306 -8.05 -25.92 26.77
N ARG A 307 -7.95 -24.97 27.71
CA ARG A 307 -8.82 -23.79 27.77
C ARG A 307 -8.74 -22.93 26.51
N ILE A 308 -7.53 -22.66 25.98
CA ILE A 308 -7.35 -21.90 24.74
C ILE A 308 -8.13 -22.54 23.58
N VAL A 309 -8.05 -23.88 23.46
CA VAL A 309 -8.72 -24.63 22.40
C VAL A 309 -10.25 -24.63 22.59
N GLN A 310 -10.72 -24.95 23.80
CA GLN A 310 -12.15 -25.10 24.09
C GLN A 310 -12.91 -23.77 24.01
N GLU A 311 -12.32 -22.69 24.52
CA GLU A 311 -12.94 -21.35 24.54
C GLU A 311 -12.59 -20.51 23.29
N ASN A 312 -11.81 -21.05 22.35
CA ASN A 312 -11.24 -20.33 21.20
C ASN A 312 -10.61 -18.98 21.61
N LEU A 313 -9.60 -19.02 22.48
CA LEU A 313 -8.91 -17.82 22.98
C LEU A 313 -7.74 -17.39 22.09
N LEU A 314 -7.83 -17.67 20.79
CA LEU A 314 -6.85 -17.27 19.79
C LEU A 314 -7.32 -15.99 19.07
N THR A 315 -6.38 -15.09 18.84
CA THR A 315 -6.55 -13.91 17.98
C THR A 315 -5.31 -13.74 17.11
N TYR A 316 -5.34 -12.83 16.14
CA TYR A 316 -4.29 -12.67 15.15
C TYR A 316 -3.88 -11.21 15.06
N TYR A 317 -2.58 -10.95 15.19
CA TYR A 317 -2.00 -9.65 14.88
C TYR A 317 -1.51 -9.68 13.45
N LEU A 318 -1.70 -8.58 12.73
CA LEU A 318 -1.42 -8.47 11.32
C LEU A 318 -0.13 -7.68 11.14
N GLN A 319 0.81 -8.23 10.39
CA GLN A 319 2.03 -7.52 9.99
C GLN A 319 1.99 -7.24 8.48
N PRO A 320 2.16 -5.97 8.05
CA PRO A 320 2.09 -5.66 6.63
C PRO A 320 3.33 -6.16 5.88
N ILE A 321 3.07 -6.70 4.69
CA ILE A 321 4.05 -7.02 3.66
C ILE A 321 3.98 -5.94 2.59
N VAL A 322 5.12 -5.32 2.32
CA VAL A 322 5.22 -4.11 1.48
C VAL A 322 5.95 -4.43 0.19
N GLU A 323 5.44 -3.93 -0.93
CA GLU A 323 6.11 -4.02 -2.23
C GLU A 323 7.28 -3.04 -2.31
N THR A 324 8.46 -3.54 -2.69
CA THR A 324 9.69 -2.74 -2.70
C THR A 324 9.72 -1.68 -3.79
N GLN A 325 8.89 -1.79 -4.83
CA GLN A 325 8.86 -0.82 -5.93
C GLN A 325 8.03 0.41 -5.56
N THR A 326 6.85 0.19 -4.97
CA THR A 326 5.86 1.26 -4.73
C THR A 326 5.81 1.71 -3.28
N GLY A 327 6.29 0.88 -2.35
CA GLY A 327 6.11 1.07 -0.91
C GLY A 327 4.67 0.84 -0.44
N GLU A 328 3.81 0.23 -1.28
CA GLU A 328 2.42 -0.10 -0.92
C GLU A 328 2.32 -1.40 -0.14
N ILE A 329 1.32 -1.48 0.73
CA ILE A 329 0.98 -2.71 1.45
C ILE A 329 0.19 -3.62 0.50
N VAL A 330 0.78 -4.76 0.14
CA VAL A 330 0.20 -5.75 -0.79
C VAL A 330 -0.30 -7.01 -0.09
N ALA A 331 0.11 -7.25 1.15
CA ALA A 331 -0.40 -8.36 1.94
C ALA A 331 -0.23 -8.13 3.45
N TYR A 332 -0.81 -9.02 4.25
CA TYR A 332 -0.56 -9.12 5.68
C TYR A 332 -0.25 -10.55 6.07
N GLU A 333 0.67 -10.75 7.01
CA GLU A 333 0.84 -12.01 7.72
C GLU A 333 -0.01 -12.05 8.98
N ALA A 334 -0.78 -13.12 9.16
CA ALA A 334 -1.60 -13.37 10.34
C ALA A 334 -0.81 -14.11 11.42
N LEU A 335 -0.40 -13.38 12.45
CA LEU A 335 0.43 -13.89 13.54
C LEU A 335 -0.41 -14.19 14.78
N MET A 336 -0.52 -15.48 15.12
CA MET A 336 -1.28 -15.98 16.27
C MET A 336 -0.90 -15.28 17.60
N ARG A 337 -1.90 -14.96 18.41
CA ARG A 337 -1.81 -14.38 19.76
C ARG A 337 -2.90 -15.00 20.65
N THR A 338 -2.73 -14.90 21.96
CA THR A 338 -3.73 -15.30 22.96
C THR A 338 -4.57 -14.10 23.42
N VAL A 339 -5.83 -14.36 23.74
CA VAL A 339 -6.80 -13.36 24.23
C VAL A 339 -6.89 -13.43 25.76
N GLY A 340 -7.23 -12.29 26.38
CA GLY A 340 -7.61 -12.24 27.80
C GLY A 340 -6.42 -12.22 28.75
N ASP A 341 -6.51 -13.01 29.82
CA ASP A 341 -5.51 -13.14 30.89
C ASP A 341 -4.35 -14.07 30.53
N ILE A 342 -4.50 -14.85 29.46
CA ILE A 342 -3.51 -15.82 29.00
C ILE A 342 -2.40 -15.10 28.21
N LYS A 343 -1.14 -15.36 28.58
CA LYS A 343 0.05 -14.80 27.92
C LYS A 343 0.98 -15.88 27.39
N MET A 344 0.44 -16.84 26.65
CA MET A 344 1.24 -17.86 25.98
C MET A 344 1.68 -17.41 24.60
N ALA A 345 2.96 -17.56 24.30
CA ALA A 345 3.51 -17.29 22.97
C ALA A 345 3.20 -18.45 22.01
N PRO A 346 3.09 -18.19 20.69
CA PRO A 346 2.82 -19.21 19.67
C PRO A 346 3.70 -20.47 19.78
N LYS A 347 5.03 -20.30 19.90
CA LYS A 347 5.97 -21.43 20.06
C LYS A 347 5.65 -22.31 21.27
N GLN A 348 5.19 -21.72 22.37
CA GLN A 348 4.80 -22.47 23.56
C GLN A 348 3.50 -23.25 23.33
N ILE A 349 2.52 -22.64 22.65
CA ILE A 349 1.24 -23.29 22.30
C ILE A 349 1.49 -24.49 21.38
N LEU A 350 2.31 -24.33 20.34
CA LEU A 350 2.65 -25.41 19.42
C LEU A 350 3.38 -26.55 20.15
N LYS A 351 4.38 -26.24 20.98
CA LYS A 351 5.09 -27.26 21.77
C LYS A 351 4.18 -28.03 22.72
N ILE A 352 3.24 -27.36 23.38
CA ILE A 352 2.27 -28.03 24.26
C ILE A 352 1.29 -28.86 23.44
N GLY A 353 0.79 -28.33 22.32
CA GLY A 353 -0.10 -29.06 21.41
C GLY A 353 0.54 -30.32 20.86
N GLU A 354 1.83 -30.28 20.53
CA GLU A 354 2.60 -31.45 20.10
C GLU A 354 2.69 -32.49 21.23
N ALA A 355 3.09 -32.06 22.43
CA ALA A 355 3.18 -32.94 23.60
C ALA A 355 1.82 -33.56 23.99
N GLN A 356 0.71 -32.88 23.67
CA GLN A 356 -0.66 -33.33 23.91
C GLN A 356 -1.28 -34.10 22.72
N ASN A 357 -0.55 -34.28 21.61
CA ASN A 357 -1.04 -34.80 20.33
C ASN A 357 -2.29 -34.08 19.78
N ASN A 358 -2.40 -32.77 20.01
CA ASN A 358 -3.59 -31.96 19.67
C ASN A 358 -3.28 -30.75 18.77
N LEU A 359 -2.18 -30.78 18.01
CA LEU A 359 -1.85 -29.70 17.04
C LEU A 359 -2.97 -29.46 16.02
N TYR A 360 -3.76 -30.48 15.69
CA TYR A 360 -4.93 -30.38 14.81
C TYR A 360 -5.91 -29.29 15.25
N ALA A 361 -6.18 -29.17 16.55
CA ALA A 361 -7.12 -28.16 17.05
C ALA A 361 -6.61 -26.74 16.79
N ILE A 362 -5.30 -26.52 16.87
CA ILE A 362 -4.68 -25.21 16.58
C ILE A 362 -4.76 -24.91 15.08
N GLU A 363 -4.54 -25.91 14.22
CA GLU A 363 -4.69 -25.77 12.78
C GLU A 363 -6.14 -25.38 12.42
N LYS A 364 -7.13 -26.11 12.95
CA LYS A 364 -8.55 -25.82 12.75
C LYS A 364 -8.91 -24.41 13.19
N LEU A 365 -8.56 -24.02 14.42
CA LEU A 365 -8.83 -22.68 14.91
C LEU A 365 -8.13 -21.61 14.05
N THR A 366 -6.91 -21.87 13.58
CA THR A 366 -6.16 -20.91 12.76
C THR A 366 -6.85 -20.62 11.44
N PHE A 367 -7.23 -21.64 10.68
CA PHE A 367 -7.93 -21.44 9.42
C PHE A 367 -9.29 -20.75 9.62
N PHE A 368 -10.12 -21.24 10.54
CA PHE A 368 -11.45 -20.65 10.74
C PHE A 368 -11.39 -19.21 11.26
N ASN A 369 -10.48 -18.89 12.19
CA ASN A 369 -10.35 -17.54 12.73
C ASN A 369 -9.78 -16.55 11.71
N THR A 370 -8.77 -16.95 10.93
CA THR A 370 -8.16 -16.09 9.90
C THR A 370 -9.09 -15.87 8.71
N MET A 371 -9.83 -16.90 8.28
CA MET A 371 -10.84 -16.76 7.22
C MET A 371 -12.02 -15.90 7.66
N LYS A 372 -12.46 -16.02 8.92
CA LYS A 372 -13.43 -15.09 9.50
C LYS A 372 -12.93 -13.66 9.50
N LEU A 373 -11.68 -13.45 9.94
CA LEU A 373 -11.04 -12.13 9.94
C LEU A 373 -10.96 -11.52 8.52
N LEU A 374 -10.68 -12.34 7.50
CA LEU A 374 -10.70 -11.92 6.10
C LEU A 374 -12.13 -11.54 5.66
N SER A 375 -13.10 -12.40 5.96
CA SER A 375 -14.52 -12.19 5.61
C SER A 375 -15.10 -10.92 6.21
N ASP A 376 -14.76 -10.61 7.47
CA ASP A 376 -15.19 -9.39 8.15
C ASP A 376 -14.53 -8.11 7.57
N ASN A 377 -13.50 -8.24 6.72
CA ASN A 377 -12.66 -7.14 6.25
C ASN A 377 -12.38 -7.15 4.73
N GLN A 378 -13.29 -7.69 3.92
CA GLN A 378 -13.09 -7.90 2.47
C GLN A 378 -12.64 -6.64 1.71
N GLN A 379 -13.12 -5.46 2.09
CA GLN A 379 -12.74 -4.19 1.48
C GLN A 379 -11.23 -3.91 1.54
N ILE A 380 -10.53 -4.42 2.55
CA ILE A 380 -9.07 -4.27 2.71
C ILE A 380 -8.33 -5.23 1.78
N PHE A 381 -8.92 -6.39 1.49
CA PHE A 381 -8.32 -7.47 0.70
C PHE A 381 -8.70 -7.45 -0.79
N GLU A 382 -9.32 -6.37 -1.28
CA GLU A 382 -9.61 -6.22 -2.71
C GLU A 382 -8.33 -6.39 -3.56
N LYS A 383 -7.25 -5.72 -3.13
CA LYS A 383 -5.92 -5.75 -3.76
C LYS A 383 -4.83 -6.29 -2.84
N ARG A 384 -5.20 -6.94 -1.73
CA ARG A 384 -4.25 -7.45 -0.73
C ARG A 384 -4.47 -8.93 -0.47
N LYS A 385 -3.41 -9.62 -0.05
CA LYS A 385 -3.47 -11.03 0.36
C LYS A 385 -3.33 -11.22 1.88
N LEU A 386 -3.79 -12.35 2.39
CA LEU A 386 -3.59 -12.77 3.78
C LEU A 386 -2.69 -14.01 3.82
N PHE A 387 -1.52 -13.89 4.43
CA PHE A 387 -0.60 -14.99 4.67
C PHE A 387 -1.01 -15.72 5.96
N ILE A 388 -1.17 -17.04 5.86
CA ILE A 388 -1.66 -17.92 6.94
C ILE A 388 -0.68 -19.08 7.11
N ASN A 389 -0.11 -19.18 8.30
CA ASN A 389 0.74 -20.29 8.71
C ASN A 389 -0.03 -21.62 8.74
N CYS A 390 0.58 -22.69 8.18
CA CYS A 390 -0.01 -24.01 8.06
C CYS A 390 0.95 -25.11 8.54
N LEU A 391 0.40 -26.08 9.26
CA LEU A 391 1.09 -27.27 9.75
C LEU A 391 0.82 -28.45 8.81
N PRO A 392 1.72 -28.78 7.86
CA PRO A 392 1.42 -29.73 6.77
C PRO A 392 1.18 -31.18 7.23
N ASN A 393 1.56 -31.52 8.46
CA ASN A 393 1.30 -32.83 9.07
C ASN A 393 -0.01 -32.89 9.89
N HIS A 394 -0.69 -31.76 10.07
CA HIS A 394 -1.93 -31.64 10.84
C HIS A 394 -3.04 -30.93 10.07
N LEU A 395 -3.03 -31.08 8.73
CA LEU A 395 -4.03 -30.49 7.83
C LEU A 395 -5.47 -30.80 8.27
N LEU A 396 -6.39 -29.87 7.97
CA LEU A 396 -7.82 -30.07 8.17
C LEU A 396 -8.29 -31.39 7.56
N THR A 397 -9.21 -32.08 8.23
CA THR A 397 -9.92 -33.22 7.62
C THR A 397 -10.67 -32.77 6.37
N ASP A 398 -11.07 -33.71 5.50
CA ASP A 398 -11.85 -33.35 4.31
C ASP A 398 -13.20 -32.72 4.69
N GLU A 399 -13.81 -33.16 5.78
CA GLU A 399 -15.04 -32.58 6.32
C GLU A 399 -14.84 -31.12 6.76
N ASP A 400 -13.81 -30.86 7.58
CA ASP A 400 -13.52 -29.50 8.07
C ASP A 400 -13.05 -28.56 6.95
N PHE A 401 -12.30 -29.08 5.97
CA PHE A 401 -11.95 -28.30 4.78
C PHE A 401 -13.17 -27.99 3.93
N ASN A 402 -14.09 -28.95 3.74
CA ASN A 402 -15.35 -28.72 3.04
C ASN A 402 -16.22 -27.69 3.78
N GLU A 403 -16.30 -27.75 5.11
CA GLU A 403 -16.98 -26.74 5.91
C GLU A 403 -16.35 -25.35 5.72
N LEU A 404 -15.02 -25.25 5.81
CA LEU A 404 -14.29 -24.01 5.58
C LEU A 404 -14.55 -23.47 4.18
N TYR A 405 -14.55 -24.33 3.16
CA TYR A 405 -14.79 -23.96 1.76
C TYR A 405 -16.24 -23.55 1.51
N LEU A 406 -17.23 -24.25 2.08
CA LEU A 406 -18.63 -23.87 1.99
C LEU A 406 -18.89 -22.51 2.65
N THR A 407 -18.15 -22.19 3.71
CA THR A 407 -18.32 -20.94 4.46
C THR A 407 -17.55 -19.77 3.82
N TYR A 408 -16.35 -20.01 3.30
CA TYR A 408 -15.41 -18.95 2.89
C TYR A 408 -14.71 -19.20 1.53
N GLY A 409 -15.20 -20.12 0.71
CA GLY A 409 -14.50 -20.60 -0.50
C GLY A 409 -14.08 -19.50 -1.47
N GLU A 410 -14.94 -18.49 -1.69
CA GLU A 410 -14.65 -17.34 -2.55
C GLU A 410 -13.53 -16.43 -2.02
N LEU A 411 -13.22 -16.53 -0.73
CA LEU A 411 -12.18 -15.71 -0.09
C LEU A 411 -10.82 -16.42 -0.04
N LEU A 412 -10.78 -17.74 -0.24
CA LEU A 412 -9.53 -18.51 -0.21
C LEU A 412 -8.56 -18.06 -1.31
N GLU A 413 -9.04 -17.57 -2.45
CA GLU A 413 -8.17 -16.99 -3.48
C GLU A 413 -7.36 -15.77 -3.00
N LYS A 414 -7.79 -15.11 -1.91
CA LYS A 414 -7.08 -14.00 -1.28
C LYS A 414 -6.03 -14.45 -0.28
N THR A 415 -5.83 -15.76 -0.09
CA THR A 415 -4.88 -16.29 0.88
C THR A 415 -3.58 -16.75 0.25
N VAL A 416 -2.51 -16.69 1.03
CA VAL A 416 -1.23 -17.33 0.77
C VAL A 416 -0.97 -18.27 1.95
N ILE A 417 -0.86 -19.56 1.69
CA ILE A 417 -0.63 -20.55 2.74
C ILE A 417 0.87 -20.75 2.92
N GLU A 418 1.38 -20.43 4.11
CA GLU A 418 2.79 -20.52 4.48
C GLU A 418 3.08 -21.88 5.10
N ILE A 419 4.00 -22.62 4.51
CA ILE A 419 4.45 -23.91 5.03
C ILE A 419 5.58 -23.67 6.04
N VAL A 420 5.34 -23.98 7.30
CA VAL A 420 6.37 -23.91 8.36
C VAL A 420 7.23 -25.18 8.32
N GLU A 421 8.54 -25.02 8.09
CA GLU A 421 9.47 -26.13 7.76
C GLU A 421 9.81 -27.04 8.95
N GLU A 422 9.53 -26.67 10.21
CA GLU A 422 9.90 -27.46 11.40
C GLU A 422 9.24 -28.86 11.48
N SER A 423 8.28 -29.18 10.62
CA SER A 423 7.70 -30.52 10.52
C SER A 423 8.20 -31.21 9.25
N ALA A 424 8.76 -32.42 9.36
CA ALA A 424 9.07 -33.26 8.20
C ALA A 424 7.75 -33.57 7.47
N ALA A 425 7.38 -32.69 6.54
CA ALA A 425 6.10 -32.76 5.87
C ALA A 425 6.03 -34.05 5.07
N THR A 426 5.02 -34.88 5.32
CA THR A 426 4.84 -36.09 4.52
C THR A 426 4.50 -35.68 3.08
N ALA A 427 5.03 -36.42 2.08
CA ALA A 427 4.72 -36.17 0.67
C ALA A 427 3.20 -36.14 0.40
N LYS A 428 2.43 -36.96 1.14
CA LYS A 428 0.96 -36.99 1.08
C LYS A 428 0.31 -35.70 1.60
N GLY A 429 0.80 -35.15 2.71
CA GLY A 429 0.30 -33.88 3.24
C GLY A 429 0.49 -32.75 2.23
N ILE A 430 1.68 -32.68 1.64
CA ILE A 430 2.01 -31.67 0.63
C ILE A 430 1.18 -31.81 -0.65
N GLU A 431 1.01 -33.03 -1.15
CA GLU A 431 0.13 -33.26 -2.31
C GLU A 431 -1.31 -32.83 -2.03
N THR A 432 -1.81 -33.11 -0.82
CA THR A 432 -3.16 -32.72 -0.39
C THR A 432 -3.30 -31.20 -0.30
N LEU A 433 -2.31 -30.52 0.30
CA LEU A 433 -2.27 -29.06 0.38
C LEU A 433 -2.25 -28.43 -1.01
N LYS A 434 -1.40 -28.92 -1.93
CA LYS A 434 -1.34 -28.43 -3.32
C LYS A 434 -2.67 -28.60 -4.04
N LYS A 435 -3.34 -29.74 -3.89
CA LYS A 435 -4.67 -29.98 -4.48
C LYS A 435 -5.70 -29.00 -3.94
N ARG A 436 -5.71 -28.75 -2.63
CA ARG A 436 -6.63 -27.81 -1.97
C ARG A 436 -6.36 -26.36 -2.38
N CYS A 437 -5.10 -25.93 -2.40
CA CYS A 437 -4.72 -24.60 -2.88
C CYS A 437 -5.07 -24.40 -4.35
N GLY A 438 -4.78 -25.38 -5.22
CA GLY A 438 -5.16 -25.33 -6.63
C GLY A 438 -6.67 -25.28 -6.85
N PHE A 439 -7.45 -26.05 -6.09
CA PHE A 439 -8.91 -26.02 -6.15
C PHE A 439 -9.49 -24.68 -5.68
N ALA A 440 -8.92 -24.09 -4.64
CA ALA A 440 -9.38 -22.83 -4.04
C ALA A 440 -8.71 -21.58 -4.64
N HIS A 441 -7.82 -21.74 -5.62
CA HIS A 441 -6.97 -20.67 -6.18
C HIS A 441 -6.16 -19.90 -5.12
N ALA A 442 -5.85 -20.54 -4.00
CA ALA A 442 -4.96 -20.02 -2.97
C ALA A 442 -3.49 -20.19 -3.39
N MET A 443 -2.64 -19.25 -2.98
CA MET A 443 -1.21 -19.28 -3.26
C MET A 443 -0.43 -20.02 -2.17
N LEU A 444 0.80 -20.41 -2.45
CA LEU A 444 1.70 -21.09 -1.51
C LEU A 444 2.98 -20.27 -1.27
N ALA A 445 3.46 -20.28 -0.03
CA ALA A 445 4.72 -19.69 0.36
C ALA A 445 5.57 -20.69 1.16
N ILE A 446 6.90 -20.60 0.99
CA ILE A 446 7.87 -21.28 1.85
C ILE A 446 8.44 -20.26 2.83
N ASP A 447 8.41 -20.59 4.12
CA ASP A 447 8.97 -19.80 5.21
C ASP A 447 10.41 -20.20 5.54
N ASP A 448 11.18 -19.31 6.20
CA ASP A 448 12.53 -19.57 6.73
C ASP A 448 13.60 -20.07 5.71
N TYR A 449 13.51 -19.64 4.44
CA TYR A 449 14.47 -20.08 3.42
C TYR A 449 15.89 -19.56 3.73
N GLY A 450 16.86 -20.47 3.84
CA GLY A 450 18.28 -20.14 4.07
C GLY A 450 18.87 -20.64 5.40
N THR A 451 18.07 -21.24 6.27
CA THR A 451 18.48 -21.75 7.59
C THR A 451 19.22 -23.10 7.57
N GLY A 452 19.37 -23.72 6.39
CA GLY A 452 20.10 -24.99 6.19
C GLY A 452 19.23 -26.26 6.13
N TYR A 453 17.91 -26.14 6.34
CA TYR A 453 16.94 -27.24 6.20
C TYR A 453 16.27 -27.28 4.81
N SER A 454 16.07 -26.10 4.21
CA SER A 454 15.55 -25.93 2.85
C SER A 454 16.54 -26.37 1.77
N ASN A 455 16.45 -27.63 1.32
CA ASN A 455 17.14 -28.07 0.10
C ASN A 455 16.40 -27.59 -1.14
N SER A 456 17.12 -27.26 -2.22
CA SER A 456 16.53 -26.94 -3.54
C SER A 456 15.58 -28.01 -4.08
N SER A 457 15.70 -29.25 -3.59
CA SER A 457 14.76 -30.35 -3.84
C SER A 457 13.35 -30.08 -3.30
N ASN A 458 13.24 -29.41 -2.16
CA ASN A 458 11.97 -29.09 -1.51
C ASN A 458 11.21 -28.01 -2.30
N LEU A 459 11.92 -26.98 -2.78
CA LEU A 459 11.37 -25.93 -3.65
C LEU A 459 10.67 -26.49 -4.90
N LEU A 460 11.33 -27.44 -5.58
CA LEU A 460 10.77 -28.11 -6.76
C LEU A 460 9.51 -28.92 -6.42
N HIS A 461 9.47 -29.52 -5.23
CA HIS A 461 8.34 -30.32 -4.79
C HIS A 461 7.12 -29.47 -4.38
N TYR A 462 7.34 -28.39 -3.65
CA TYR A 462 6.28 -27.49 -3.19
C TYR A 462 5.66 -26.68 -4.33
N SER A 463 6.47 -26.26 -5.32
CA SER A 463 6.05 -25.34 -6.39
C SER A 463 5.37 -24.07 -5.81
N PRO A 464 6.04 -23.33 -4.90
CA PRO A 464 5.45 -22.17 -4.23
C PRO A 464 5.30 -20.99 -5.19
N ASP A 465 4.52 -19.98 -4.80
CA ASP A 465 4.42 -18.67 -5.45
C ASP A 465 5.35 -17.63 -4.80
N TYR A 466 5.67 -17.82 -3.51
CA TYR A 466 6.51 -16.93 -2.72
C TYR A 466 7.62 -17.68 -1.99
N ILE A 467 8.80 -17.05 -1.90
CA ILE A 467 9.90 -17.50 -1.05
C ILE A 467 10.21 -16.40 -0.03
N LYS A 468 10.09 -16.74 1.26
CA LYS A 468 10.41 -15.85 2.37
C LYS A 468 11.87 -16.12 2.78
N ILE A 469 12.72 -15.11 2.58
CA ILE A 469 14.14 -15.15 2.88
C ILE A 469 14.31 -14.83 4.36
N ASP A 470 14.81 -15.81 5.11
CA ASP A 470 14.90 -15.73 6.56
C ASP A 470 15.70 -14.52 7.04
N ARG A 471 15.27 -13.98 8.19
CA ARG A 471 15.91 -12.87 8.88
C ARG A 471 17.41 -13.09 9.10
N SER A 472 17.90 -14.31 9.31
CA SER A 472 19.33 -14.55 9.53
C SER A 472 20.19 -14.18 8.31
N LEU A 473 19.63 -14.25 7.09
CA LEU A 473 20.26 -13.82 5.84
C LEU A 473 20.12 -12.31 5.59
N ILE A 474 19.06 -11.69 6.09
CA ILE A 474 18.79 -10.25 5.92
C ILE A 474 19.52 -9.40 6.97
N SER A 475 19.61 -9.89 8.21
CA SER A 475 20.23 -9.15 9.32
C SER A 475 21.70 -8.83 8.99
N ASP A 476 22.08 -7.55 9.11
CA ASP A 476 23.42 -7.03 8.80
C ASP A 476 23.91 -7.26 7.34
N ILE A 477 23.02 -7.56 6.39
CA ILE A 477 23.38 -7.88 4.99
C ILE A 477 24.20 -6.79 4.30
N HIS A 478 24.01 -5.52 4.68
CA HIS A 478 24.74 -4.38 4.11
C HIS A 478 26.27 -4.43 4.34
N ASN A 479 26.74 -5.17 5.34
CA ASN A 479 28.17 -5.34 5.65
C ASN A 479 28.73 -6.72 5.26
N ASP A 480 27.91 -7.63 4.72
CA ASP A 480 28.31 -9.01 4.43
C ASP A 480 28.09 -9.35 2.95
N LEU A 481 29.18 -9.32 2.18
CA LEU A 481 29.16 -9.64 0.75
C LEU A 481 28.72 -11.09 0.46
N LYS A 482 28.97 -12.04 1.37
CA LYS A 482 28.55 -13.44 1.17
C LYS A 482 27.04 -13.57 1.32
N LYS A 483 26.45 -12.88 2.31
CA LYS A 483 25.00 -12.79 2.44
C LYS A 483 24.37 -12.14 1.22
N GLN A 484 24.95 -11.04 0.73
CA GLN A 484 24.47 -10.38 -0.50
C GLN A 484 24.48 -11.34 -1.70
N GLN A 485 25.59 -12.06 -1.93
CA GLN A 485 25.67 -13.05 -3.02
C GLN A 485 24.62 -14.16 -2.89
N LEU A 486 24.46 -14.72 -1.69
CA LEU A 486 23.48 -15.79 -1.46
C LEU A 486 22.05 -15.29 -1.71
N VAL A 487 21.69 -14.13 -1.15
CA VAL A 487 20.37 -13.52 -1.33
C VAL A 487 20.12 -13.18 -2.80
N THR A 488 21.12 -12.66 -3.53
CA THR A 488 21.00 -12.42 -4.97
C THR A 488 20.66 -13.70 -5.74
N SER A 489 21.35 -14.82 -5.47
CA SER A 489 21.04 -16.09 -6.13
C SER A 489 19.62 -16.58 -5.84
N VAL A 490 19.07 -16.30 -4.65
CA VAL A 490 17.67 -16.62 -4.33
C VAL A 490 16.70 -15.76 -5.12
N ILE A 491 16.98 -14.46 -5.23
CA ILE A 491 16.16 -13.52 -6.01
C ILE A 491 16.16 -13.91 -7.49
N GLU A 492 17.34 -14.19 -8.06
CA GLU A 492 17.49 -14.66 -9.45
C GLU A 492 16.69 -15.94 -9.69
N PHE A 493 16.80 -16.92 -8.79
CA PHE A 493 16.00 -18.15 -8.86
C PHE A 493 14.49 -17.85 -8.82
N CYS A 494 14.04 -16.92 -7.96
CA CYS A 494 12.63 -16.52 -7.92
C CYS A 494 12.20 -15.96 -9.28
N HIS A 495 12.94 -14.98 -9.81
CA HIS A 495 12.59 -14.29 -11.05
C HIS A 495 12.60 -15.21 -12.27
N GLU A 496 13.59 -16.10 -12.39
CA GLU A 496 13.68 -17.10 -13.47
C GLU A 496 12.49 -18.08 -13.46
N ASN A 497 11.92 -18.35 -12.28
CA ASN A 497 10.80 -19.27 -12.10
C ASN A 497 9.45 -18.56 -11.88
N GLN A 498 9.39 -17.23 -12.10
CA GLN A 498 8.18 -16.40 -11.92
C GLN A 498 7.60 -16.41 -10.49
N LEU A 499 8.46 -16.60 -9.50
CA LEU A 499 8.15 -16.53 -8.07
C LEU A 499 8.46 -15.14 -7.52
N LYS A 500 7.86 -14.80 -6.38
CA LYS A 500 8.18 -13.56 -5.64
C LYS A 500 9.07 -13.82 -4.44
N SER A 501 10.09 -12.99 -4.29
CA SER A 501 10.97 -12.97 -3.12
C SER A 501 10.44 -12.02 -2.03
N LEU A 502 10.40 -12.47 -0.78
CA LEU A 502 10.07 -11.66 0.40
C LEU A 502 11.27 -11.65 1.35
N ALA A 503 11.87 -10.48 1.60
CA ALA A 503 12.89 -10.34 2.64
C ALA A 503 12.25 -10.10 4.01
N GLU A 504 12.54 -11.00 4.95
CA GLU A 504 12.01 -10.93 6.31
C GLU A 504 12.95 -10.25 7.29
N GLY A 505 12.36 -9.72 8.36
CA GLY A 505 13.13 -9.14 9.46
C GLY A 505 13.94 -7.90 9.08
N VAL A 506 13.47 -7.09 8.12
CA VAL A 506 14.10 -5.80 7.79
C VAL A 506 13.88 -4.82 8.95
N GLU A 507 14.95 -4.46 9.67
CA GLU A 507 14.87 -3.64 10.89
C GLU A 507 15.57 -2.28 10.75
N THR A 508 16.47 -2.12 9.79
CA THR A 508 17.25 -0.89 9.57
C THR A 508 17.11 -0.33 8.15
N VAL A 509 17.41 0.97 7.98
CA VAL A 509 17.41 1.62 6.66
C VAL A 509 18.51 1.07 5.75
N GLN A 510 19.64 0.64 6.32
CA GLN A 510 20.76 0.07 5.58
C GLN A 510 20.37 -1.29 4.99
N GLU A 511 19.72 -2.16 5.77
CA GLU A 511 19.19 -3.43 5.28
C GLU A 511 18.14 -3.19 4.18
N LEU A 512 17.19 -2.28 4.41
CA LEU A 512 16.19 -1.89 3.41
C LEU A 512 16.84 -1.49 2.09
N LYS A 513 17.82 -0.59 2.14
CA LYS A 513 18.53 -0.12 0.95
C LYS A 513 19.23 -1.24 0.21
N THR A 514 19.89 -2.14 0.94
CA THR A 514 20.60 -3.26 0.34
C THR A 514 19.62 -4.23 -0.31
N VAL A 515 18.55 -4.66 0.36
CA VAL A 515 17.60 -5.63 -0.25
C VAL A 515 16.89 -5.06 -1.48
N ILE A 516 16.55 -3.76 -1.48
CA ILE A 516 16.01 -3.07 -2.67
C ILE A 516 17.03 -3.07 -3.82
N ARG A 517 18.31 -2.80 -3.54
CA ARG A 517 19.39 -2.82 -4.54
C ARG A 517 19.64 -4.21 -5.11
N LEU A 518 19.49 -5.26 -4.29
CA LEU A 518 19.64 -6.65 -4.74
C LEU A 518 18.42 -7.12 -5.57
N GLY A 519 17.31 -6.38 -5.57
CA GLY A 519 16.13 -6.68 -6.40
C GLY A 519 15.05 -7.50 -5.72
N VAL A 520 14.98 -7.51 -4.38
CA VAL A 520 13.91 -8.19 -3.64
C VAL A 520 12.54 -7.58 -4.01
N ASP A 521 11.50 -8.41 -4.14
CA ASP A 521 10.16 -7.97 -4.56
C ASP A 521 9.33 -7.40 -3.40
N LEU A 522 9.36 -8.07 -2.26
CA LEU A 522 8.55 -7.76 -1.08
C LEU A 522 9.42 -7.67 0.18
N ILE A 523 9.02 -6.83 1.14
CA ILE A 523 9.72 -6.68 2.42
C ILE A 523 8.74 -6.76 3.59
N GLN A 524 9.22 -7.34 4.69
CA GLN A 524 8.53 -7.38 5.97
C GLN A 524 9.53 -7.21 7.10
N GLY A 525 9.19 -6.40 8.11
CA GLY A 525 10.05 -6.21 9.27
C GLY A 525 9.64 -5.03 10.12
N TYR A 526 10.38 -4.79 11.20
CA TYR A 526 10.03 -3.71 12.13
C TYR A 526 10.31 -2.32 11.55
N TYR A 527 11.17 -2.21 10.54
CA TYR A 527 11.39 -0.94 9.85
C TYR A 527 10.12 -0.49 9.11
N THR A 528 9.36 -1.40 8.50
CA THR A 528 8.09 -1.06 7.82
C THR A 528 6.93 -0.94 8.81
N SER A 529 6.66 -1.98 9.60
CA SER A 529 5.75 -1.95 10.75
C SER A 529 5.83 -3.23 11.58
N LYS A 530 5.68 -3.09 12.90
CA LYS A 530 5.43 -4.22 13.81
C LYS A 530 4.02 -4.83 13.63
N PRO A 531 3.80 -6.10 14.03
CA PRO A 531 2.48 -6.73 14.08
C PRO A 531 1.51 -5.97 14.99
N LYS A 532 0.25 -5.80 14.56
CA LYS A 532 -0.78 -5.05 15.30
C LYS A 532 -2.16 -5.72 15.23
N PRO A 533 -3.08 -5.49 16.19
CA PRO A 533 -4.45 -6.01 16.13
C PRO A 533 -5.36 -5.28 15.13
N LEU A 534 -4.82 -4.52 14.18
CA LEU A 534 -5.56 -3.68 13.25
C LEU A 534 -4.82 -3.54 11.91
N PHE A 535 -5.58 -3.34 10.84
CA PHE A 535 -5.06 -3.12 9.49
C PHE A 535 -4.55 -1.69 9.31
N LEU A 536 -3.43 -1.55 8.61
CA LEU A 536 -2.87 -0.27 8.23
C LEU A 536 -3.22 0.05 6.78
N ASN A 537 -3.76 1.24 6.51
CA ASN A 537 -4.03 1.64 5.12
C ASN A 537 -2.73 1.88 4.33
N SER A 538 -1.70 2.42 4.96
CA SER A 538 -0.37 2.62 4.39
C SER A 538 0.70 2.52 5.49
N ILE A 539 1.96 2.33 5.09
CA ILE A 539 3.12 2.55 5.97
C ILE A 539 3.37 4.06 6.16
N SER A 540 4.33 4.41 7.04
CA SER A 540 4.75 5.82 7.21
C SER A 540 5.20 6.42 5.89
N SER A 541 4.84 7.69 5.64
CA SER A 541 5.27 8.44 4.46
C SER A 541 6.79 8.44 4.33
N ASP A 542 7.51 8.64 5.44
CA ASP A 542 8.98 8.72 5.44
C ASP A 542 9.63 7.41 4.97
N ILE A 543 9.05 6.27 5.36
CA ILE A 543 9.54 4.95 4.95
C ILE A 543 9.23 4.73 3.47
N LYS A 544 8.01 5.09 3.03
CA LYS A 544 7.62 4.99 1.62
C LYS A 544 8.50 5.86 0.72
N ASP A 545 8.80 7.08 1.14
CA ASP A 545 9.69 7.98 0.43
C ASP A 545 11.12 7.45 0.37
N GLU A 546 11.62 6.81 1.44
CA GLU A 546 12.93 6.18 1.44
C GLU A 546 13.00 4.98 0.47
N ILE A 547 11.92 4.19 0.37
CA ILE A 547 11.80 3.09 -0.60
C ILE A 547 11.85 3.64 -2.04
N ILE A 548 11.04 4.66 -2.34
CA ILE A 548 10.98 5.28 -3.67
C ILE A 548 12.33 5.91 -4.03
N LYS A 549 12.91 6.69 -3.11
CA LYS A 549 14.22 7.32 -3.28
C LYS A 549 15.30 6.28 -3.56
N THR A 550 15.34 5.20 -2.79
CA THR A 550 16.32 4.12 -2.99
C THR A 550 16.19 3.52 -4.39
N ASN A 551 14.96 3.28 -4.88
CA ASN A 551 14.72 2.76 -6.23
C ASN A 551 15.13 3.71 -7.36
N LEU A 552 15.03 5.03 -7.13
CA LEU A 552 15.48 6.05 -8.07
C LEU A 552 17.01 6.15 -8.09
N GLU A 553 17.67 5.94 -6.95
CA GLU A 553 19.14 5.95 -6.80
C GLU A 553 19.81 4.67 -7.33
N SER A 554 19.19 3.50 -7.15
CA SER A 554 19.79 2.18 -7.43
C SER A 554 19.80 1.78 -8.92
N ARG A 555 19.67 2.73 -9.84
CA ARG A 555 19.66 2.45 -11.28
C ARG A 555 21.05 2.08 -11.77
N PRO A 556 21.25 0.90 -12.39
CA PRO A 556 22.46 0.62 -13.15
C PRO A 556 22.58 1.64 -14.29
N ASP A 557 23.74 2.26 -14.44
CA ASP A 557 24.05 3.05 -15.63
C ASP A 557 23.94 2.11 -16.85
N GLY A 558 23.08 2.45 -17.83
CA GLY A 558 23.30 2.00 -19.22
C GLY A 558 22.23 1.16 -19.93
N VAL A 559 21.07 0.83 -19.36
CA VAL A 559 19.99 0.18 -20.15
C VAL A 559 18.90 1.19 -20.51
N LYS A 560 18.92 1.67 -21.76
CA LYS A 560 17.89 2.55 -22.30
C LYS A 560 16.57 1.79 -22.41
N LYS A 561 15.53 2.21 -21.68
CA LYS A 561 14.17 1.66 -21.78
C LYS A 561 13.21 2.78 -22.18
N ILE A 562 12.59 2.64 -23.34
CA ILE A 562 11.80 3.70 -23.98
C ILE A 562 10.31 3.43 -23.80
N TYR A 563 9.57 4.39 -23.26
CA TYR A 563 8.11 4.40 -23.24
C TYR A 563 7.61 5.10 -24.51
N ALA A 564 6.85 4.38 -25.34
CA ALA A 564 6.26 4.95 -26.55
C ALA A 564 4.84 5.43 -26.26
N ALA A 565 4.67 6.75 -26.12
CA ALA A 565 3.36 7.37 -25.90
C ALA A 565 2.62 7.52 -27.24
N GLN A 566 1.54 6.74 -27.42
CA GLN A 566 0.79 6.66 -28.67
C GLN A 566 -0.72 6.87 -28.50
N ASN A 567 -1.29 6.51 -27.33
CA ASN A 567 -2.73 6.66 -27.04
C ASN A 567 -2.98 7.03 -25.57
N ASP A 568 -2.07 7.79 -24.97
CA ASP A 568 -2.08 8.12 -23.55
C ASP A 568 -2.74 9.49 -23.34
N THR A 569 -3.65 9.60 -22.36
CA THR A 569 -4.19 10.91 -21.97
C THR A 569 -3.32 11.57 -20.91
N GLU A 570 -2.95 10.79 -19.90
CA GLU A 570 -2.11 11.19 -18.78
C GLU A 570 -1.10 10.09 -18.45
N ILE A 571 0.15 10.48 -18.21
CA ILE A 571 1.25 9.61 -17.79
C ILE A 571 1.78 10.08 -16.44
N ASP A 572 1.93 9.13 -15.50
CA ASP A 572 2.60 9.35 -14.23
C ASP A 572 4.12 9.11 -14.38
N LEU A 573 4.87 10.19 -14.22
CA LEU A 573 6.33 10.21 -14.36
C LEU A 573 7.03 9.32 -13.33
N LEU A 574 6.56 9.33 -12.07
CA LEU A 574 7.15 8.50 -11.01
C LEU A 574 6.87 7.02 -11.28
N LYS A 575 5.67 6.69 -11.76
CA LYS A 575 5.34 5.31 -12.13
C LYS A 575 6.26 4.78 -13.22
N LEU A 576 6.43 5.51 -14.32
CA LEU A 576 7.34 5.11 -15.40
C LEU A 576 8.79 4.98 -14.90
N ALA A 577 9.20 5.88 -14.00
CA ALA A 577 10.52 5.83 -13.38
C ALA A 577 10.74 4.58 -12.52
N LEU A 578 9.72 4.13 -11.78
CA LEU A 578 9.75 2.89 -11.00
C LEU A 578 9.78 1.66 -11.91
N GLU A 579 9.06 1.70 -13.03
CA GLU A 579 9.09 0.71 -14.12
C GLU A 579 10.39 0.76 -14.96
N LYS A 580 11.38 1.54 -14.52
CA LYS A 580 12.74 1.66 -15.08
C LYS A 580 12.79 2.25 -16.50
N TYR A 581 11.77 2.99 -16.93
CA TYR A 581 11.85 3.78 -18.18
C TYR A 581 12.83 4.96 -18.02
N THR A 582 13.55 5.27 -19.10
CA THR A 582 14.54 6.34 -19.18
C THR A 582 14.16 7.43 -20.19
N ASP A 583 13.33 7.09 -21.18
CA ASP A 583 12.93 8.02 -22.23
C ASP A 583 11.42 7.86 -22.50
N ILE A 584 10.74 8.98 -22.75
CA ILE A 584 9.37 9.02 -23.28
C ILE A 584 9.47 9.51 -24.72
N HIS A 585 9.10 8.67 -25.66
CA HIS A 585 8.97 9.06 -27.06
C HIS A 585 7.49 9.33 -27.37
N VAL A 586 7.20 10.54 -27.83
CA VAL A 586 5.82 11.01 -28.05
C VAL A 586 5.49 10.96 -29.53
N TYR A 587 4.49 10.14 -29.87
CA TYR A 587 3.99 9.91 -31.24
C TYR A 587 2.53 10.37 -31.39
N GLN A 588 2.01 11.12 -30.43
CA GLN A 588 0.60 11.52 -30.33
C GLN A 588 0.44 13.04 -30.23
N SER A 589 -0.77 13.52 -30.48
CA SER A 589 -1.05 14.96 -30.61
C SER A 589 -1.29 15.70 -29.30
N LYS A 590 -1.68 15.00 -28.23
CA LYS A 590 -1.88 15.59 -26.90
C LYS A 590 -1.36 14.63 -25.85
N LEU A 591 -0.70 15.13 -24.82
CA LEU A 591 -0.24 14.32 -23.69
C LEU A 591 -0.18 15.17 -22.43
N THR A 592 -0.64 14.63 -21.30
CA THR A 592 -0.35 15.21 -19.97
C THR A 592 0.66 14.34 -19.24
N ILE A 593 1.72 14.94 -18.69
CA ILE A 593 2.66 14.26 -17.80
C ILE A 593 2.53 14.89 -16.41
N VAL A 594 2.23 14.04 -15.43
CA VAL A 594 2.13 14.41 -14.02
C VAL A 594 3.33 13.88 -13.24
N GLY A 595 3.85 14.69 -12.33
CA GLY A 595 4.95 14.31 -11.46
C GLY A 595 4.81 14.86 -10.04
N ASP A 596 5.92 14.82 -9.32
CA ASP A 596 6.09 15.41 -8.00
C ASP A 596 7.24 16.43 -8.05
N PRO A 597 7.02 17.71 -7.67
CA PRO A 597 8.03 18.75 -7.81
C PRO A 597 9.23 18.53 -6.88
N ASP A 598 9.08 17.72 -5.83
CA ASP A 598 10.11 17.47 -4.83
C ASP A 598 10.92 16.19 -5.13
N LYS A 599 10.50 15.38 -6.10
CA LYS A 599 11.14 14.10 -6.46
C LYS A 599 11.78 14.16 -7.85
N PRO A 600 13.09 14.41 -7.96
CA PRO A 600 13.77 14.44 -9.24
C PRO A 600 13.77 13.07 -9.91
N VAL A 601 13.32 13.02 -11.17
CA VAL A 601 13.29 11.81 -11.98
C VAL A 601 14.29 11.92 -13.13
N LYS A 602 15.20 10.95 -13.25
CA LYS A 602 16.06 10.82 -14.43
C LYS A 602 15.26 10.31 -15.62
N MET A 603 14.89 11.19 -16.55
CA MET A 603 14.11 10.87 -17.74
C MET A 603 14.25 11.94 -18.82
N ASN A 604 14.17 11.55 -20.08
CA ASN A 604 14.14 12.46 -21.24
C ASN A 604 12.80 12.34 -21.98
N ILE A 605 12.34 13.43 -22.58
CA ILE A 605 11.15 13.43 -23.46
C ILE A 605 11.60 13.78 -24.88
N SER A 606 11.13 13.03 -25.87
CA SER A 606 11.38 13.29 -27.28
C SER A 606 10.06 13.31 -28.04
N VAL A 607 9.70 14.47 -28.59
CA VAL A 607 8.64 14.57 -29.61
C VAL A 607 9.28 14.17 -30.92
N MET A 608 8.73 13.14 -31.56
CA MET A 608 9.39 12.52 -32.71
C MET A 608 9.27 13.38 -33.98
N ASP A 609 10.19 13.20 -34.91
CA ASP A 609 10.22 13.96 -36.18
C ASP A 609 8.87 13.93 -36.88
N ASN A 610 8.50 15.03 -37.52
CA ASN A 610 7.23 15.20 -38.24
C ASN A 610 5.96 15.02 -37.39
N HIS A 611 6.04 15.07 -36.06
CA HIS A 611 4.87 15.02 -35.17
C HIS A 611 4.56 16.40 -34.58
N SER A 612 3.28 16.68 -34.39
CA SER A 612 2.80 17.86 -33.66
C SER A 612 2.17 17.41 -32.35
N CYS A 613 2.61 17.96 -31.22
CA CYS A 613 2.15 17.58 -29.88
C CYS A 613 1.85 18.79 -29.00
N GLU A 614 0.69 18.78 -28.35
CA GLU A 614 0.37 19.62 -27.19
C GLU A 614 0.68 18.84 -25.90
N LEU A 615 1.84 19.13 -25.30
CA LEU A 615 2.33 18.49 -24.08
C LEU A 615 2.02 19.35 -22.85
N THR A 616 1.28 18.82 -21.88
CA THR A 616 1.06 19.48 -20.59
C THR A 616 1.98 18.90 -19.53
N LEU A 617 2.79 19.72 -18.86
CA LEU A 617 3.57 19.35 -17.68
C LEU A 617 2.91 19.88 -16.41
N LYS A 618 2.70 18.99 -15.44
CA LYS A 618 2.10 19.32 -14.15
C LYS A 618 2.92 18.73 -13.01
N ASN A 619 3.54 19.61 -12.21
CA ASN A 619 4.34 19.23 -11.05
C ASN A 619 5.56 18.34 -11.39
N VAL A 620 6.12 18.47 -12.58
CA VAL A 620 7.22 17.63 -13.07
C VAL A 620 8.58 18.15 -12.58
N ASN A 621 9.41 17.28 -12.00
CA ASN A 621 10.81 17.53 -11.70
C ASN A 621 11.69 16.49 -12.41
N MET A 622 12.30 16.89 -13.53
CA MET A 622 13.09 16.01 -14.38
C MET A 622 14.55 16.43 -14.44
N ILE A 623 15.41 15.41 -14.49
CA ILE A 623 16.84 15.52 -14.76
C ILE A 623 17.13 14.68 -16.00
N SER A 624 17.90 15.20 -16.95
CA SER A 624 18.34 14.39 -18.10
C SER A 624 19.04 13.10 -17.66
N GLY A 625 18.65 11.97 -18.24
CA GLY A 625 19.17 10.64 -17.89
C GLY A 625 20.39 10.18 -18.69
N ASN A 626 20.73 10.86 -19.79
CA ASN A 626 21.70 10.38 -20.78
C ASN A 626 22.56 11.49 -21.40
N SER A 627 22.79 12.56 -20.64
CA SER A 627 23.56 13.73 -21.08
C SER A 627 22.99 14.49 -22.30
N LYS A 628 21.72 14.26 -22.66
CA LYS A 628 21.00 14.99 -23.70
C LYS A 628 20.14 16.13 -23.11
N PRO A 629 19.56 17.00 -23.95
CA PRO A 629 18.48 17.89 -23.53
C PRO A 629 17.33 17.13 -22.83
N THR A 630 16.72 17.73 -21.81
CA THR A 630 15.64 17.08 -21.04
C THR A 630 14.40 16.88 -21.91
N ILE A 631 14.13 17.83 -22.81
CA ILE A 631 13.10 17.72 -23.84
C ILE A 631 13.74 17.94 -25.20
N THR A 632 13.40 17.11 -26.18
CA THR A 632 13.85 17.23 -27.56
C THR A 632 12.65 17.30 -28.50
N VAL A 633 12.60 18.35 -29.31
CA VAL A 633 11.69 18.47 -30.44
C VAL A 633 12.39 17.87 -31.65
N GLY A 634 11.72 16.93 -32.33
CA GLY A 634 12.23 16.30 -33.54
C GLY A 634 12.30 17.27 -34.72
N GLU A 635 12.99 16.87 -35.78
CA GLU A 635 13.05 17.65 -37.02
C GLU A 635 11.64 17.76 -37.64
N TYR A 636 11.30 18.97 -38.11
CA TYR A 636 9.98 19.27 -38.68
C TYR A 636 8.80 18.97 -37.75
N ALA A 637 9.04 18.88 -36.43
CA ALA A 637 8.03 18.67 -35.42
C ALA A 637 7.52 20.00 -34.84
N ARG A 638 6.32 19.98 -34.23
CA ARG A 638 5.77 21.11 -33.48
C ARG A 638 5.47 20.68 -32.04
N LEU A 639 5.99 21.41 -31.06
CA LEU A 639 5.69 21.19 -29.65
C LEU A 639 5.04 22.44 -29.05
N VAL A 640 3.81 22.29 -28.55
CA VAL A 640 3.17 23.25 -27.65
C VAL A 640 3.30 22.71 -26.23
N LEU A 641 4.11 23.36 -25.40
CA LEU A 641 4.34 23.00 -24.01
C LEU A 641 3.46 23.85 -23.09
N THR A 642 2.43 23.23 -22.50
CA THR A 642 1.58 23.87 -21.49
C THR A 642 2.09 23.56 -20.08
N VAL A 643 2.52 24.58 -19.35
CA VAL A 643 3.06 24.42 -17.99
C VAL A 643 2.00 24.78 -16.94
N VAL A 644 1.74 23.84 -16.03
CA VAL A 644 0.79 23.95 -14.93
C VAL A 644 1.48 23.69 -13.59
N LYS A 645 1.23 24.54 -12.57
CA LYS A 645 1.92 24.51 -11.26
C LYS A 645 3.45 24.67 -11.42
N ASN A 646 4.27 24.03 -10.58
CA ASN A 646 5.73 24.22 -10.57
C ASN A 646 6.41 23.06 -11.29
N ASN A 647 7.22 23.36 -12.30
CA ASN A 647 7.95 22.35 -13.07
C ASN A 647 9.43 22.73 -13.16
N LYS A 648 10.29 21.72 -13.13
CA LYS A 648 11.75 21.87 -13.15
C LYS A 648 12.37 20.91 -14.15
N LEU A 649 13.22 21.44 -15.03
CA LEU A 649 14.08 20.69 -15.94
C LEU A 649 15.53 20.97 -15.55
N SER A 650 16.36 19.95 -15.41
CA SER A 650 17.75 20.09 -14.95
C SER A 650 18.72 19.37 -15.89
N TYR A 651 19.99 19.76 -15.83
CA TYR A 651 21.12 19.34 -16.68
C TYR A 651 21.20 20.13 -18.00
N SER A 652 20.17 20.02 -18.84
CA SER A 652 20.02 20.77 -20.09
C SER A 652 18.53 20.94 -20.39
N GLY A 653 18.15 22.01 -21.07
CA GLY A 653 16.77 22.43 -21.25
C GLY A 653 16.04 21.75 -22.41
N ILE A 654 15.50 22.57 -23.30
CA ILE A 654 14.63 22.17 -24.41
C ILE A 654 15.36 22.38 -25.72
N TYR A 655 15.52 21.30 -26.48
CA TYR A 655 16.15 21.31 -27.79
C TYR A 655 15.12 21.50 -28.91
N VAL A 656 15.32 22.53 -29.74
CA VAL A 656 14.44 22.98 -30.81
C VAL A 656 15.31 23.17 -32.08
N PRO A 657 15.47 22.13 -32.91
CA PRO A 657 16.31 22.20 -34.10
C PRO A 657 15.67 23.05 -35.20
N MET A 658 16.50 23.48 -36.16
CA MET A 658 16.07 24.11 -37.40
C MET A 658 14.90 23.35 -38.07
N GLY A 659 13.93 24.10 -38.60
CA GLY A 659 12.71 23.56 -39.23
C GLY A 659 11.65 23.05 -38.26
N SER A 660 11.90 23.05 -36.94
CA SER A 660 10.91 22.71 -35.92
C SER A 660 10.25 23.94 -35.29
N GLN A 661 9.15 23.75 -34.56
CA GLN A 661 8.42 24.83 -33.89
C GLN A 661 8.19 24.50 -32.41
N PHE A 662 8.50 25.44 -31.54
CA PHE A 662 8.26 25.35 -30.11
C PHE A 662 7.43 26.52 -29.59
N GLU A 663 6.38 26.22 -28.83
CA GLU A 663 5.53 27.21 -28.18
C GLU A 663 5.39 26.89 -26.69
N LEU A 664 5.75 27.82 -25.81
CA LEU A 664 5.53 27.70 -24.36
C LEU A 664 4.31 28.51 -23.94
N ASN A 665 3.35 27.87 -23.26
CA ASN A 665 2.16 28.52 -22.71
C ASN A 665 1.73 27.95 -21.34
N GLY A 666 0.64 28.48 -20.79
CA GLY A 666 0.11 28.08 -19.46
C GLY A 666 0.23 29.17 -18.39
N LYS A 667 -0.01 28.79 -17.13
CA LYS A 667 -0.05 29.71 -15.97
C LYS A 667 0.83 29.24 -14.79
N GLY A 668 1.67 28.22 -15.00
CA GLY A 668 2.57 27.68 -13.99
C GLY A 668 3.89 28.42 -13.88
N ASN A 669 4.89 27.75 -13.32
CA ASN A 669 6.29 28.17 -13.29
C ASN A 669 7.13 27.06 -13.94
N LEU A 670 8.07 27.45 -14.79
CA LEU A 670 9.05 26.55 -15.40
C LEU A 670 10.46 27.04 -15.04
N SER A 671 11.21 26.22 -14.30
CA SER A 671 12.63 26.44 -14.01
C SER A 671 13.46 25.51 -14.89
N ILE A 672 14.44 26.05 -15.62
CA ILE A 672 15.40 25.30 -16.42
C ILE A 672 16.79 25.55 -15.87
N ASP A 673 17.39 24.55 -15.23
CA ASP A 673 18.73 24.61 -14.65
C ASP A 673 19.74 23.89 -15.54
N CYS A 674 20.49 24.66 -16.32
CA CYS A 674 21.52 24.19 -17.24
C CYS A 674 22.89 24.20 -16.55
N TYR A 675 23.52 23.04 -16.46
CA TYR A 675 24.89 22.87 -15.95
C TYR A 675 25.69 21.83 -16.75
N ALA A 676 25.21 21.45 -17.94
CA ALA A 676 25.99 20.75 -18.94
C ALA A 676 27.15 21.63 -19.45
N SER A 677 28.11 21.06 -20.17
CA SER A 677 29.21 21.84 -20.77
C SER A 677 28.69 22.89 -21.77
N GLU A 678 27.69 22.49 -22.55
CA GLU A 678 26.91 23.35 -23.47
C GLU A 678 25.51 23.54 -22.87
N GLY A 679 25.28 24.73 -22.30
CA GLY A 679 24.03 25.05 -21.61
C GLY A 679 23.00 25.55 -22.61
N ILE A 680 22.06 24.69 -23.00
CA ILE A 680 20.91 25.05 -23.85
C ILE A 680 19.69 25.24 -22.96
N GLY A 681 19.15 26.46 -22.88
CA GLY A 681 17.88 26.73 -22.21
C GLY A 681 16.69 26.31 -23.07
N ILE A 682 16.42 27.04 -24.14
CA ILE A 682 15.40 26.71 -25.16
C ILE A 682 15.97 27.07 -26.54
N GLY A 683 16.16 26.06 -27.39
CA GLY A 683 16.66 26.27 -28.75
C GLY A 683 17.69 25.23 -29.16
N ASN A 684 18.81 25.62 -29.75
CA ASN A 684 19.83 24.68 -30.24
C ASN A 684 21.21 24.97 -29.62
N ASP A 685 22.19 24.11 -29.89
CA ASP A 685 23.59 24.30 -29.48
C ASP A 685 24.29 25.41 -30.29
N TYR A 686 25.57 25.62 -30.01
CA TYR A 686 26.40 26.69 -30.60
C TYR A 686 26.74 26.50 -32.07
N ASP A 687 26.67 25.26 -32.57
CA ASP A 687 27.15 24.89 -33.89
C ASP A 687 26.00 24.70 -34.89
N HIS A 688 24.75 24.67 -34.43
CA HIS A 688 23.58 24.40 -35.25
C HIS A 688 22.51 25.50 -35.21
N GLY A 689 21.66 25.50 -36.25
CA GLY A 689 20.52 26.41 -36.36
C GLY A 689 19.33 26.00 -35.49
N TYR A 690 18.63 26.96 -34.90
CA TYR A 690 17.41 26.72 -34.11
C TYR A 690 16.13 26.91 -34.94
N GLY A 691 15.00 26.35 -34.49
CA GLY A 691 13.68 26.52 -35.11
C GLY A 691 12.85 27.66 -34.50
N ASP A 692 11.58 27.81 -34.88
CA ASP A 692 10.71 28.86 -34.34
C ASP A 692 10.49 28.68 -32.83
N ILE A 693 10.70 29.74 -32.05
CA ILE A 693 10.50 29.75 -30.59
C ILE A 693 9.49 30.83 -30.22
N THR A 694 8.35 30.42 -29.67
CA THR A 694 7.32 31.33 -29.16
C THR A 694 7.09 31.13 -27.67
N ILE A 695 7.07 32.21 -26.90
CA ILE A 695 6.75 32.22 -25.46
C ILE A 695 5.53 33.11 -25.26
N ASP A 696 4.37 32.49 -25.01
CA ASP A 696 3.12 33.16 -24.64
C ASP A 696 2.63 32.61 -23.29
N PHE A 697 3.36 32.98 -22.23
CA PHE A 697 3.29 32.29 -20.95
C PHE A 697 2.78 33.20 -19.85
N GLY A 698 1.56 32.95 -19.33
CA GLY A 698 1.00 33.71 -18.21
C GLY A 698 1.69 33.47 -16.84
N GLY A 699 2.80 32.74 -16.84
CA GLY A 699 3.58 32.32 -15.68
C GLY A 699 4.98 32.94 -15.60
N THR A 700 5.87 32.30 -14.84
CA THR A 700 7.30 32.66 -14.79
C THR A 700 8.16 31.58 -15.44
N LEU A 701 8.89 31.94 -16.49
CA LEU A 701 9.98 31.14 -17.05
C LEU A 701 11.30 31.62 -16.43
N GLU A 702 12.04 30.74 -15.78
CA GLU A 702 13.36 31.02 -15.22
C GLU A 702 14.38 30.06 -15.84
N ILE A 703 15.42 30.60 -16.47
CA ILE A 703 16.53 29.83 -17.04
C ILE A 703 17.80 30.23 -16.31
N ILE A 704 18.44 29.25 -15.68
CA ILE A 704 19.71 29.40 -14.98
C ILE A 704 20.76 28.59 -15.73
N SER A 705 21.76 29.25 -16.32
CA SER A 705 22.84 28.59 -17.05
C SER A 705 24.20 28.82 -16.40
N ASN A 706 24.83 27.73 -15.96
CA ASN A 706 26.18 27.69 -15.38
C ASN A 706 27.08 26.80 -16.25
N SER A 707 27.26 27.19 -17.50
CA SER A 707 27.95 26.41 -18.54
C SER A 707 29.09 27.22 -19.16
N VAL A 708 30.10 26.55 -19.72
CA VAL A 708 31.22 27.24 -20.40
C VAL A 708 30.67 28.08 -21.55
N GLU A 709 29.81 27.46 -22.34
CA GLU A 709 29.08 28.06 -23.44
C GLU A 709 27.59 28.02 -23.06
N SER A 710 26.92 29.16 -23.01
CA SER A 710 25.53 29.29 -22.52
C SER A 710 24.62 30.01 -23.52
N LEU A 711 23.57 29.32 -23.95
CA LEU A 711 22.49 29.84 -24.79
C LEU A 711 21.19 29.73 -24.00
N CYS A 712 20.63 30.87 -23.57
CA CYS A 712 19.38 30.87 -22.82
C CYS A 712 18.18 30.61 -23.76
N ILE A 713 17.96 31.46 -24.77
CA ILE A 713 16.91 31.27 -25.77
C ILE A 713 17.47 31.53 -27.17
N GLY A 714 17.37 30.54 -28.07
CA GLY A 714 17.88 30.60 -29.44
C GLY A 714 18.99 29.59 -29.69
N GLY A 715 19.99 29.91 -30.51
CA GLY A 715 20.99 28.93 -30.95
C GLY A 715 22.27 29.53 -31.52
N GLY A 716 23.09 28.68 -32.14
CA GLY A 716 24.31 29.07 -32.84
C GLY A 716 24.03 29.92 -34.07
N TYR A 717 23.14 29.45 -34.95
CA TYR A 717 22.83 30.06 -36.24
C TYR A 717 21.32 30.20 -36.46
N ASN A 718 20.92 30.95 -37.50
CA ASN A 718 19.52 31.08 -37.91
C ASN A 718 19.40 30.98 -39.44
N ASP A 719 19.79 29.83 -39.99
CA ASP A 719 19.87 29.64 -41.44
C ASP A 719 18.48 29.49 -42.12
N ASP A 720 17.42 29.31 -41.31
CA ASP A 720 16.02 29.11 -41.78
C ASP A 720 15.12 30.31 -41.49
N ASP A 721 15.70 31.49 -41.20
CA ASP A 721 14.97 32.74 -40.91
C ASP A 721 13.93 32.58 -39.76
N SER A 722 14.21 31.68 -38.81
CA SER A 722 13.33 31.36 -37.68
C SER A 722 13.14 32.54 -36.74
N ASP A 723 11.95 32.63 -36.18
CA ASP A 723 11.55 33.72 -35.29
C ASP A 723 11.68 33.35 -33.81
N ILE A 724 12.19 34.27 -33.00
CA ILE A 724 12.08 34.23 -31.53
C ILE A 724 11.05 35.27 -31.08
N LYS A 725 9.88 34.81 -30.62
CA LYS A 725 8.73 35.64 -30.23
C LYS A 725 8.42 35.49 -28.75
N LEU A 726 8.57 36.57 -27.98
CA LEU A 726 8.21 36.64 -26.56
C LEU A 726 6.93 37.47 -26.43
N VAL A 727 5.77 36.83 -26.52
CA VAL A 727 4.45 37.49 -26.59
C VAL A 727 3.99 38.01 -25.23
N SER A 728 4.10 37.18 -24.19
CA SER A 728 3.65 37.52 -22.83
C SER A 728 4.41 36.73 -21.76
N GLY A 729 4.41 37.26 -20.53
CA GLY A 729 4.92 36.54 -19.35
C GLY A 729 6.11 37.17 -18.66
N LYS A 730 6.58 36.52 -17.60
CA LYS A 730 7.79 36.91 -16.88
C LYS A 730 8.94 35.96 -17.25
N VAL A 731 9.97 36.49 -17.91
CA VAL A 731 11.16 35.73 -18.32
C VAL A 731 12.35 36.19 -17.49
N ARG A 732 12.98 35.25 -16.78
CA ARG A 732 14.16 35.47 -15.95
C ARG A 732 15.34 34.67 -16.48
N LEU A 733 16.42 35.35 -16.81
CA LEU A 733 17.62 34.71 -17.36
C LEU A 733 18.81 35.00 -16.44
N PHE A 734 19.38 33.96 -15.83
CA PHE A 734 20.58 34.04 -15.02
C PHE A 734 21.68 33.23 -15.69
N MET A 735 22.75 33.89 -16.11
CA MET A 735 23.79 33.26 -16.92
C MET A 735 25.19 33.58 -16.41
N TYR A 736 25.99 32.53 -16.26
CA TYR A 736 27.38 32.61 -15.86
C TYR A 736 28.21 31.74 -16.81
N SER A 737 28.90 32.35 -17.78
CA SER A 737 29.58 31.63 -18.86
C SER A 737 30.86 32.30 -19.36
N HIS A 738 31.60 31.63 -20.26
CA HIS A 738 32.70 32.29 -20.99
C HIS A 738 32.13 33.08 -22.16
N ASN A 739 31.39 32.43 -23.06
CA ASN A 739 30.55 33.14 -24.01
C ASN A 739 29.08 32.87 -23.71
N GLY A 740 28.25 33.89 -23.88
CA GLY A 740 26.87 33.84 -23.42
C GLY A 740 25.92 34.62 -24.31
N LEU A 741 24.75 34.04 -24.55
CA LEU A 741 23.66 34.61 -25.33
C LEU A 741 22.34 34.52 -24.57
N GLY A 742 21.76 35.66 -24.22
CA GLY A 742 20.48 35.70 -23.54
C GLY A 742 19.35 35.27 -24.47
N ILE A 743 19.12 36.03 -25.53
CA ILE A 743 18.08 35.77 -26.53
C ILE A 743 18.63 36.09 -27.93
N GLY A 744 18.59 35.13 -28.85
CA GLY A 744 18.91 35.36 -30.26
C GLY A 744 19.82 34.32 -30.89
N SER A 745 20.85 34.76 -31.61
CA SER A 745 21.78 33.87 -32.32
C SER A 745 23.23 34.16 -31.95
N PHE A 746 24.06 33.15 -31.73
CA PHE A 746 25.45 33.42 -31.37
C PHE A 746 26.29 33.87 -32.57
N ASN A 747 26.31 33.10 -33.66
CA ASN A 747 27.15 33.32 -34.85
C ASN A 747 26.36 33.56 -36.15
N GLY A 748 25.04 33.79 -36.06
CA GLY A 748 24.18 34.00 -37.21
C GLY A 748 23.19 35.15 -37.05
N ASP A 749 22.28 35.25 -38.01
CA ASP A 749 21.21 36.25 -38.03
C ASP A 749 20.20 35.99 -36.92
N ALA A 750 19.47 36.99 -36.46
CA ALA A 750 18.49 36.83 -35.38
C ALA A 750 17.25 37.68 -35.64
N ASN A 751 16.07 37.05 -35.66
CA ASN A 751 14.78 37.73 -35.72
C ASN A 751 14.10 37.61 -34.36
N ILE A 752 13.95 38.75 -33.67
CA ILE A 752 13.48 38.78 -32.28
C ILE A 752 12.33 39.79 -32.17
N ASP A 753 11.19 39.34 -31.67
CA ASP A 753 10.05 40.19 -31.35
C ASP A 753 9.59 39.98 -29.91
N ILE A 754 9.56 41.05 -29.12
CA ILE A 754 9.22 41.03 -27.70
C ILE A 754 8.00 41.92 -27.46
N GLY A 755 6.87 41.32 -27.11
CA GLY A 755 5.58 41.97 -26.94
C GLY A 755 5.42 42.78 -25.66
N GLU A 756 4.44 43.68 -25.65
CA GLU A 756 4.17 44.61 -24.53
C GLU A 756 3.75 43.96 -23.22
N ASN A 757 3.26 42.71 -23.26
CA ASN A 757 2.85 41.95 -22.08
C ASN A 757 3.98 41.08 -21.50
N CYS A 758 5.21 41.25 -22.00
CA CYS A 758 6.39 40.55 -21.51
C CYS A 758 7.18 41.43 -20.53
N SER A 759 7.77 40.79 -19.52
CA SER A 759 8.76 41.40 -18.63
C SER A 759 10.01 40.54 -18.56
N LEU A 760 11.16 41.14 -18.84
CA LEU A 760 12.46 40.47 -18.82
C LEU A 760 13.31 40.95 -17.63
N ASP A 761 13.91 40.00 -16.95
CA ASP A 761 14.87 40.22 -15.87
C ASP A 761 16.10 39.35 -16.14
N MET A 762 17.18 39.99 -16.60
CA MET A 762 18.35 39.33 -17.16
C MET A 762 19.60 39.71 -16.35
N ASN A 763 20.31 38.71 -15.82
CA ASN A 763 21.59 38.89 -15.15
C ASN A 763 22.62 37.95 -15.77
N MET A 764 23.57 38.54 -16.48
CA MET A 764 24.49 37.82 -17.36
C MET A 764 25.93 38.22 -17.04
N SER A 765 26.79 37.23 -16.86
CA SER A 765 28.21 37.43 -16.56
C SER A 765 29.06 36.51 -17.42
N GLY A 766 30.10 37.06 -18.06
CA GLY A 766 31.07 36.26 -18.82
C GLY A 766 32.17 37.05 -19.52
N ILE A 767 32.82 36.44 -20.51
CA ILE A 767 33.85 37.11 -21.33
C ILE A 767 33.18 37.85 -22.48
N LYS A 768 32.42 37.16 -23.32
CA LYS A 768 31.64 37.73 -24.43
C LYS A 768 30.15 37.50 -24.20
N ILE A 769 29.38 38.56 -24.05
CA ILE A 769 27.95 38.47 -23.74
C ILE A 769 27.12 39.25 -24.75
N ALA A 770 26.12 38.61 -25.34
CA ALA A 770 25.02 39.27 -26.04
C ALA A 770 23.73 39.07 -25.25
N GLY A 771 23.12 40.16 -24.79
CA GLY A 771 21.87 40.10 -24.03
C GLY A 771 20.70 39.69 -24.92
N ILE A 772 20.31 40.57 -25.83
CA ILE A 772 19.26 40.33 -26.83
C ILE A 772 19.82 40.71 -28.20
N GLY A 773 19.88 39.76 -29.12
CA GLY A 773 20.37 40.00 -30.49
C GLY A 773 21.35 38.93 -30.96
N SER A 774 22.51 39.35 -31.45
CA SER A 774 23.50 38.41 -31.96
C SER A 774 24.93 38.74 -31.52
N CYS A 775 25.83 37.75 -31.43
CA CYS A 775 27.25 38.10 -31.30
C CYS A 775 27.84 38.51 -32.65
N LYS A 776 27.38 37.89 -33.75
CA LYS A 776 27.82 38.20 -35.12
C LYS A 776 26.73 37.83 -36.12
N GLY A 777 26.43 38.73 -37.06
CA GLY A 777 25.41 38.53 -38.10
C GLY A 777 24.47 39.73 -38.21
N ILE A 778 23.28 39.49 -38.76
CA ILE A 778 22.22 40.48 -38.89
C ILE A 778 21.18 40.29 -37.78
N ALA A 779 20.99 41.28 -36.91
CA ALA A 779 19.94 41.21 -35.88
C ALA A 779 18.79 42.17 -36.18
N THR A 780 17.58 41.63 -36.31
CA THR A 780 16.32 42.37 -36.38
C THR A 780 15.59 42.22 -35.05
N ILE A 781 15.56 43.28 -34.26
CA ILE A 781 15.04 43.26 -32.89
C ILE A 781 13.88 44.26 -32.78
N SER A 782 12.70 43.78 -32.42
CA SER A 782 11.52 44.57 -32.07
C SER A 782 11.18 44.31 -30.59
N SER A 783 10.97 45.37 -29.82
CA SER A 783 10.57 45.22 -28.41
C SER A 783 9.60 46.32 -27.96
N SER A 784 8.55 45.91 -27.24
CA SER A 784 7.64 46.79 -26.51
C SER A 784 7.58 46.47 -25.01
N ALA A 785 8.49 45.63 -24.52
CA ALA A 785 8.47 45.05 -23.18
C ALA A 785 9.20 45.90 -22.14
N ASP A 786 8.92 45.60 -20.86
CA ASP A 786 9.76 46.05 -19.75
C ASP A 786 10.99 45.13 -19.62
N ILE A 787 12.19 45.70 -19.69
CA ILE A 787 13.46 44.96 -19.67
C ILE A 787 14.34 45.50 -18.54
N ASN A 788 14.69 44.63 -17.60
CA ASN A 788 15.74 44.89 -16.62
C ASN A 788 16.93 43.99 -16.95
N MET A 789 18.09 44.58 -17.19
CA MET A 789 19.26 43.83 -17.63
C MET A 789 20.51 44.28 -16.87
N SER A 790 21.30 43.32 -16.44
CA SER A 790 22.61 43.51 -15.85
C SER A 790 23.62 42.62 -16.57
N CYS A 791 24.63 43.22 -17.19
CA CYS A 791 25.69 42.48 -17.89
C CYS A 791 27.06 42.83 -17.30
N THR A 792 27.85 41.81 -16.97
CA THR A 792 29.24 41.97 -16.51
C THR A 792 30.19 41.17 -17.39
N GLY A 793 31.30 41.75 -17.86
CA GLY A 793 32.26 40.97 -18.66
C GLY A 793 33.38 41.72 -19.37
N ALA A 794 34.11 41.03 -20.25
CA ALA A 794 35.16 41.68 -21.06
C ALA A 794 34.58 42.45 -22.25
N GLN A 795 33.64 41.83 -22.96
CA GLN A 795 32.84 42.42 -24.04
C GLN A 795 31.36 42.13 -23.81
N ALA A 796 30.50 43.14 -23.91
CA ALA A 796 29.06 42.96 -23.75
C ALA A 796 28.24 43.85 -24.68
N VAL A 797 27.17 43.29 -25.26
CA VAL A 797 26.09 44.07 -25.87
C VAL A 797 24.79 43.82 -25.09
N GLY A 798 24.06 44.88 -24.76
CA GLY A 798 22.77 44.75 -24.09
C GLY A 798 21.70 44.28 -25.09
N ILE A 799 21.33 45.17 -26.01
CA ILE A 799 20.41 44.90 -27.12
C ILE A 799 21.12 45.25 -28.43
N GLY A 800 21.33 44.29 -29.32
CA GLY A 800 21.93 44.51 -30.63
C GLY A 800 22.97 43.47 -31.03
N VAL A 801 24.08 43.90 -31.64
CA VAL A 801 25.11 42.98 -32.17
C VAL A 801 26.47 43.23 -31.55
N LEU A 802 27.14 42.17 -31.09
CA LEU A 802 28.41 42.30 -30.37
C LEU A 802 29.58 42.70 -31.30
N GLU A 803 29.81 42.01 -32.41
CA GLU A 803 30.97 42.19 -33.29
C GLU A 803 30.59 42.21 -34.78
N ASP A 804 31.02 43.26 -35.51
CA ASP A 804 30.93 43.41 -36.98
C ASP A 804 29.53 43.11 -37.56
N GLY A 805 28.47 43.57 -36.88
CA GLY A 805 27.09 43.21 -37.17
C GLY A 805 26.27 44.24 -37.94
N GLU A 806 25.21 43.80 -38.60
CA GLU A 806 24.23 44.68 -39.27
C GLU A 806 22.83 44.47 -38.67
N GLY A 807 21.87 45.33 -39.02
CA GLY A 807 20.46 45.07 -38.75
C GLY A 807 19.67 46.26 -38.24
N SER A 808 18.67 46.00 -37.41
CA SER A 808 17.78 47.02 -36.89
C SER A 808 17.27 46.71 -35.49
N ILE A 809 17.18 47.74 -34.66
CA ILE A 809 16.62 47.70 -33.32
C ILE A 809 15.45 48.68 -33.30
N TYR A 810 14.25 48.20 -33.00
CA TYR A 810 13.07 49.02 -32.83
C TYR A 810 12.45 48.80 -31.45
N ILE A 811 12.64 49.79 -30.58
CA ILE A 811 12.09 49.81 -29.23
C ILE A 811 10.88 50.74 -29.25
N LYS A 812 9.69 50.20 -28.99
CA LYS A 812 8.42 50.92 -29.05
C LYS A 812 7.69 50.74 -27.73
N ASN A 813 7.52 51.80 -26.95
CA ASN A 813 7.02 51.70 -25.57
C ASN A 813 8.01 50.95 -24.66
N GLY A 814 7.53 50.52 -23.49
CA GLY A 814 8.31 49.74 -22.51
C GLY A 814 9.30 50.57 -21.70
N LYS A 815 9.68 50.02 -20.54
CA LYS A 815 10.72 50.57 -19.68
C LYS A 815 11.95 49.68 -19.69
N ILE A 816 13.07 50.22 -20.15
CA ILE A 816 14.35 49.50 -20.23
C ILE A 816 15.32 50.07 -19.20
N ASN A 817 15.73 49.25 -18.24
CA ASN A 817 16.75 49.58 -17.25
C ASN A 817 17.96 48.66 -17.47
N MET A 818 19.10 49.24 -17.81
CA MET A 818 20.33 48.50 -18.07
C MET A 818 21.45 48.92 -17.12
N LYS A 819 22.14 47.92 -16.56
CA LYS A 819 23.38 48.07 -15.82
C LYS A 819 24.48 47.29 -16.50
N MET A 820 25.39 47.98 -17.17
CA MET A 820 26.48 47.37 -17.93
C MET A 820 27.81 47.61 -17.22
N ARG A 821 28.59 46.56 -16.96
CA ARG A 821 29.91 46.62 -16.33
C ARG A 821 30.89 45.78 -17.12
N SER A 822 31.47 46.37 -18.17
CA SER A 822 32.30 45.62 -19.08
C SER A 822 33.40 46.44 -19.74
N GLY A 823 34.57 45.83 -19.97
CA GLY A 823 35.72 46.48 -20.60
C GLY A 823 35.35 47.16 -21.94
N LYS A 824 34.66 46.46 -22.83
CA LYS A 824 34.08 47.03 -24.06
C LYS A 824 32.60 46.74 -24.14
N ASN A 825 31.74 47.74 -24.18
CA ASN A 825 30.30 47.47 -24.30
C ASN A 825 29.51 48.48 -25.13
N SER A 826 28.39 48.00 -25.68
CA SER A 826 27.32 48.81 -26.26
C SER A 826 26.00 48.44 -25.56
N CYS A 827 25.28 49.41 -25.01
CA CYS A 827 24.05 49.08 -24.29
C CYS A 827 22.91 48.79 -25.28
N ILE A 828 22.71 49.66 -26.28
CA ILE A 828 21.78 49.44 -27.40
C ILE A 828 22.49 49.78 -28.71
N GLY A 829 22.67 48.82 -29.60
CA GLY A 829 23.35 48.99 -30.89
C GLY A 829 24.45 47.95 -31.11
N ALA A 830 25.57 48.36 -31.71
CA ALA A 830 26.72 47.49 -31.90
C ALA A 830 28.04 48.12 -31.43
N ILE A 831 29.04 47.29 -31.12
CA ILE A 831 30.40 47.79 -30.85
C ILE A 831 31.05 48.26 -32.17
N LYS A 832 30.84 47.51 -33.26
CA LYS A 832 31.28 47.81 -34.62
C LYS A 832 30.29 47.19 -35.60
N GLY A 833 29.78 47.95 -36.57
CA GLY A 833 28.70 47.47 -37.43
C GLY A 833 27.87 48.54 -38.15
N SER A 834 26.68 48.15 -38.61
CA SER A 834 25.66 49.01 -39.23
C SER A 834 24.25 48.60 -38.78
N VAL A 835 23.94 48.86 -37.51
CA VAL A 835 22.65 48.60 -36.85
C VAL A 835 21.85 49.88 -36.68
N ASN A 836 20.70 49.96 -37.37
CA ASN A 836 19.80 51.11 -37.24
C ASN A 836 18.99 51.00 -35.95
N THR A 837 19.14 51.97 -35.04
CA THR A 837 18.43 52.00 -33.77
C THR A 837 17.32 53.04 -33.79
N LYS A 838 16.09 52.60 -33.54
CA LYS A 838 14.91 53.46 -33.41
C LYS A 838 14.22 53.22 -32.07
N ILE A 839 14.09 54.27 -31.28
CA ILE A 839 13.43 54.27 -29.97
C ILE A 839 12.23 55.20 -30.06
N LYS A 840 11.05 54.72 -29.71
CA LYS A 840 9.80 55.48 -29.76
C LYS A 840 8.94 55.25 -28.53
N ASN A 841 8.42 56.31 -27.92
CA ASN A 841 7.52 56.25 -26.76
C ASN A 841 8.07 55.45 -25.55
N ALA A 842 9.39 55.33 -25.38
CA ALA A 842 9.99 54.44 -24.39
C ALA A 842 10.71 55.20 -23.27
N ASP A 843 10.84 54.55 -22.11
CA ASP A 843 11.63 55.04 -20.98
C ASP A 843 12.90 54.21 -20.84
N ILE A 844 14.05 54.80 -21.15
CA ILE A 844 15.35 54.12 -21.12
C ILE A 844 16.23 54.69 -20.02
N THR A 845 16.71 53.82 -19.14
CA THR A 845 17.70 54.14 -18.10
C THR A 845 18.93 53.25 -18.28
N ILE A 846 20.10 53.86 -18.49
CA ILE A 846 21.36 53.15 -18.66
C ILE A 846 22.36 53.61 -17.60
N ASP A 847 22.98 52.65 -16.91
CA ASP A 847 24.14 52.85 -16.04
C ASP A 847 25.26 51.95 -16.56
N SER A 848 26.23 52.52 -17.28
CA SER A 848 27.32 51.79 -17.91
C SER A 848 28.71 52.24 -17.45
N GLU A 849 29.61 51.27 -17.25
CA GLU A 849 31.00 51.48 -16.87
C GLU A 849 31.93 50.53 -17.65
N GLY A 850 33.10 51.02 -18.08
CA GLY A 850 34.04 50.26 -18.90
C GLY A 850 35.25 51.04 -19.42
N ASP A 851 36.06 50.44 -20.29
CA ASP A 851 37.13 51.14 -21.00
C ASP A 851 36.59 51.81 -22.27
N GLU A 852 35.86 51.08 -23.10
CA GLU A 852 35.16 51.57 -24.30
C GLU A 852 33.66 51.33 -24.15
N VAL A 853 32.88 52.40 -23.99
CA VAL A 853 31.45 52.29 -23.70
C VAL A 853 30.64 53.09 -24.70
N THR A 854 29.60 52.48 -25.25
CA THR A 854 28.57 53.16 -26.05
C THR A 854 27.22 53.02 -25.37
N GLY A 855 26.55 54.14 -25.10
CA GLY A 855 25.20 54.14 -24.57
C GLY A 855 24.21 53.62 -25.61
N ILE A 856 23.99 54.41 -26.67
CA ILE A 856 23.06 54.07 -27.76
C ILE A 856 23.72 54.32 -29.12
N GLY A 857 23.64 53.36 -30.02
CA GLY A 857 24.15 53.40 -31.40
C GLY A 857 25.38 52.54 -31.63
N ASP A 858 25.99 52.72 -32.81
CA ASP A 858 27.14 51.95 -33.25
C ASP A 858 28.43 52.77 -33.14
N ALA A 859 29.22 52.48 -32.11
CA ALA A 859 30.40 53.25 -31.75
C ALA A 859 31.32 53.55 -32.95
N LEU A 860 31.58 52.55 -33.78
CA LEU A 860 32.53 52.58 -34.91
C LEU A 860 31.81 52.27 -36.24
N GLY A 861 30.52 52.61 -36.32
CA GLY A 861 29.61 52.12 -37.35
C GLY A 861 28.91 53.18 -38.19
N THR A 862 28.07 52.70 -39.10
CA THR A 862 27.29 53.53 -40.04
C THR A 862 25.79 53.57 -39.73
N GLY A 863 25.34 52.91 -38.65
CA GLY A 863 23.93 52.84 -38.27
C GLY A 863 23.35 54.18 -37.85
N ASN A 864 22.08 54.42 -38.18
CA ASN A 864 21.34 55.61 -37.77
C ASN A 864 20.71 55.43 -36.40
N VAL A 865 20.64 56.50 -35.60
CA VAL A 865 19.95 56.50 -34.30
C VAL A 865 18.80 57.50 -34.33
N THR A 866 17.58 57.03 -34.09
CA THR A 866 16.36 57.87 -34.05
C THR A 866 15.64 57.68 -32.74
N ILE A 867 15.44 58.77 -31.97
CA ILE A 867 14.74 58.77 -30.68
C ILE A 867 13.54 59.71 -30.78
N ILE A 868 12.33 59.18 -30.58
CA ILE A 868 11.06 59.90 -30.78
C ILE A 868 10.17 59.77 -29.55
N ASP A 869 9.61 60.88 -29.06
CA ASP A 869 8.63 60.90 -27.96
C ASP A 869 9.06 60.09 -26.71
N SER A 870 10.36 60.06 -26.38
CA SER A 870 10.95 59.15 -25.37
C SER A 870 11.70 59.87 -24.24
N GLN A 871 11.86 59.21 -23.09
CA GLN A 871 12.74 59.66 -22.00
C GLN A 871 13.97 58.76 -21.95
N VAL A 872 15.17 59.35 -22.02
CA VAL A 872 16.43 58.61 -21.95
C VAL A 872 17.32 59.24 -20.89
N SER A 873 17.69 58.45 -19.88
CA SER A 873 18.62 58.83 -18.82
C SER A 873 19.83 57.91 -18.82
N MET A 874 21.02 58.46 -19.00
CA MET A 874 22.25 57.67 -19.07
C MET A 874 23.29 58.15 -18.06
N VAL A 875 24.01 57.20 -17.45
CA VAL A 875 25.23 57.43 -16.68
C VAL A 875 26.31 56.57 -17.32
N VAL A 876 27.34 57.21 -17.87
CA VAL A 876 28.42 56.53 -18.60
C VAL A 876 29.76 56.91 -17.98
N ASN A 877 30.46 55.95 -17.39
CA ASN A 877 31.78 56.14 -16.81
C ASN A 877 32.80 55.29 -17.58
N ALA A 878 33.60 55.89 -18.46
CA ALA A 878 34.54 55.14 -19.28
C ALA A 878 35.82 55.87 -19.66
N GLY A 879 36.85 55.11 -20.04
CA GLY A 879 38.08 55.64 -20.62
C GLY A 879 37.82 56.35 -21.97
N ASN A 880 36.98 55.74 -22.81
CA ASN A 880 36.53 56.25 -24.10
C ASN A 880 34.99 56.14 -24.19
N PRO A 881 34.25 57.09 -23.61
CA PRO A 881 32.80 57.06 -23.60
C PRO A 881 32.22 57.63 -24.90
N LYS A 882 31.22 56.94 -25.45
CA LYS A 882 30.27 57.44 -26.44
C LYS A 882 28.89 57.37 -25.83
N ASP A 883 28.21 58.50 -25.80
CA ASP A 883 26.89 58.60 -25.21
C ASP A 883 25.84 58.06 -26.19
N ILE A 884 25.33 58.93 -27.06
CA ILE A 884 24.74 58.51 -28.34
C ILE A 884 25.84 58.60 -29.40
N GLY A 885 26.20 57.49 -30.03
CA GLY A 885 27.37 57.40 -30.90
C GLY A 885 27.12 56.64 -32.21
N THR A 886 27.40 57.31 -33.33
CA THR A 886 27.56 56.72 -34.66
C THR A 886 28.73 57.44 -35.35
N GLU A 887 29.53 56.74 -36.16
CA GLU A 887 30.70 57.35 -36.82
C GLU A 887 30.30 58.12 -38.09
N SER A 888 29.36 57.57 -38.86
CA SER A 888 28.91 58.16 -40.13
C SER A 888 27.39 58.09 -40.37
N GLY A 889 26.62 57.58 -39.41
CA GLY A 889 25.16 57.61 -39.45
C GLY A 889 24.58 58.92 -38.91
N ASP A 890 23.27 59.09 -39.12
CA ASP A 890 22.53 60.25 -38.63
C ASP A 890 21.95 59.99 -37.23
N VAL A 891 22.01 61.00 -36.36
CA VAL A 891 21.33 61.01 -35.06
C VAL A 891 20.16 62.00 -35.11
N GLN A 892 18.95 61.51 -34.91
CA GLN A 892 17.71 62.31 -34.88
C GLN A 892 17.01 62.15 -33.53
N ILE A 893 16.73 63.27 -32.86
CA ILE A 893 16.04 63.30 -31.56
C ILE A 893 14.84 64.23 -31.67
N GLN A 894 13.64 63.67 -31.65
CA GLN A 894 12.37 64.38 -31.84
C GLN A 894 11.50 64.25 -30.60
N ASN A 895 11.01 65.38 -30.06
CA ASN A 895 10.10 65.43 -28.91
C ASN A 895 10.56 64.57 -27.72
N SER A 896 11.86 64.41 -27.52
CA SER A 896 12.43 63.48 -26.54
C SER A 896 13.33 64.20 -25.57
N ASN A 897 13.42 63.69 -24.35
CA ASN A 897 14.32 64.23 -23.33
C ASN A 897 15.46 63.23 -23.11
N VAL A 898 16.66 63.61 -23.54
CA VAL A 898 17.88 62.82 -23.34
C VAL A 898 18.79 63.56 -22.37
N SER A 899 18.99 62.98 -21.19
CA SER A 899 19.88 63.48 -20.15
C SER A 899 20.96 62.44 -19.86
N SER A 900 22.21 62.78 -20.15
CA SER A 900 23.34 61.90 -19.86
C SER A 900 24.35 62.52 -18.92
N LEU A 901 24.97 61.70 -18.08
CA LEU A 901 26.10 62.03 -17.23
C LEU A 901 27.30 61.18 -17.68
N VAL A 902 28.19 61.77 -18.48
CA VAL A 902 29.37 61.10 -19.03
C VAL A 902 30.62 61.55 -18.26
N ASN A 903 31.29 60.64 -17.55
CA ASN A 903 32.45 60.94 -16.70
C ASN A 903 32.23 62.18 -15.79
N ASN A 904 31.08 62.20 -15.09
CA ASN A 904 30.60 63.31 -14.25
C ASN A 904 30.31 64.65 -14.98
N LYS A 905 30.26 64.67 -16.32
CA LYS A 905 29.85 65.84 -17.10
C LYS A 905 28.47 65.61 -17.69
N ARG A 906 27.56 66.58 -17.49
CA ARG A 906 26.19 66.48 -18.00
C ARG A 906 26.15 66.87 -19.48
N THR A 907 25.57 66.00 -20.30
CA THR A 907 25.24 66.22 -21.71
C THR A 907 23.73 66.20 -21.84
N THR A 908 23.16 67.25 -22.42
CA THR A 908 21.72 67.34 -22.72
C THR A 908 21.55 67.60 -24.21
N TYR A 909 20.75 66.79 -24.86
CA TYR A 909 20.42 66.95 -26.28
C TYR A 909 19.14 67.78 -26.38
N ALA A 910 19.18 68.89 -27.11
CA ALA A 910 18.00 69.72 -27.37
C ALA A 910 17.29 69.24 -28.64
N ASN A 911 15.95 69.25 -28.64
CA ASN A 911 15.11 68.91 -29.80
C ASN A 911 15.55 69.72 -31.03
N ASN A 912 15.87 69.02 -32.13
CA ASN A 912 15.96 69.61 -33.46
C ASN A 912 14.93 68.93 -34.37
#